data_AF-A0A7G3ZQC7-F1
#
_entry.id   AF-A0A7G3ZQC7-F1
#
_cell.length_a   1.000
_cell.length_b   1.000
_cell.length_c   1.000
_cell.angle_alpha   90.00
_cell.angle_beta   90.00
_cell.angle_gamma   90.00
#
_symmetry.space_group_name_H-M   'P 1'
#
loop_
_entity.id
_entity.type
_entity.pdbx_description
1 polymer ?
#
loop_
_entity_poly.entity_id
_entity_poly.type
_entity_poly.pdbx_seq_one_letter_code
_entity_poly.pdbx_strand_id
1 'polypeptide(L)'
;MNSAREAARNQGIDPANYDYLFVDITKHTGCNWGAQGSMPGNWIVSNAEGHKSWMWMHEFGHNLGFNHPLTLRGCPVSGDVTRINGSCTQGATDDPGDPVGGGGKRLYPASYRQYAGWLSGSQMIPIRTSGSYQLGVLGKDGVQEYRIDRGNGSTLSLEFRRPKPPYDDFASDDPLVNGVTVRIVSGDGRHNTLVDATPATSSTKDAPLAAGKILVDEVAKAAVRVCSVGDNGADLRVAIGDTSPADCKDTEELTAPTVAKAEITGVRQSTGEVVRDISGTGVPGAIVQFLRNDGRWENNMATVEADGTWSRINTVYGADDGVTVRQTKDGETSDASPKKSYTIAKPTIALAEIRVNGANSELSYHAAGKGVPGARIQVANASGGWTDRNVVGGDGSWSFSGGYGNAFARVRQVLDGITSAASDDGEWKVPTPTISSAQITGVDGSGKTQYALEGTGLAHTTVQIRNGSSWVDSVKVGQDGKWSVAKSTATQDTSGAVVRVAGSIGGVTHYSAASAKKSYTIAKPTITSPGDGATVQASFTAHGKGVSGAQVSAKIEGVTKSVTVNANGDWTVDFTGVAGGKQELSVSQSRDGLVSPAERRNITVAGSAPGTPPSSCGGAPAWDSSKIYWGGDLVFDVTDVNNPSAGYTVYRAAWWNVNVRPVTNNGPWGKEWILVGTCQAP
;
A
#
# COMPACT_ATOMS: atom_id res chain seq x y z
N MET A 1 9.64 60.14 -7.84
CA MET A 1 8.92 58.84 -7.77
C MET A 1 7.40 58.97 -7.74
N ASN A 2 6.78 59.73 -6.82
CA ASN A 2 5.30 59.85 -6.78
C ASN A 2 4.69 60.29 -8.11
N SER A 3 5.26 61.30 -8.77
CA SER A 3 4.82 61.76 -10.09
C SER A 3 4.93 60.68 -11.17
N ALA A 4 5.92 59.78 -11.10
CA ALA A 4 6.06 58.68 -12.05
C ALA A 4 4.99 57.60 -11.82
N ARG A 5 4.64 57.32 -10.55
CA ARG A 5 3.54 56.40 -10.22
C ARG A 5 2.20 56.94 -10.70
N GLU A 6 1.97 58.23 -10.52
CA GLU A 6 0.77 58.92 -11.03
C GLU A 6 0.72 58.89 -12.56
N ALA A 7 1.83 59.19 -13.23
CA ALA A 7 1.93 59.12 -14.69
C ALA A 7 1.61 57.72 -15.24
N ALA A 8 2.09 56.65 -14.59
CA ALA A 8 1.75 55.28 -14.95
C ALA A 8 0.25 54.99 -14.78
N ARG A 9 -0.35 55.41 -13.66
CA ARG A 9 -1.81 55.24 -13.43
C ARG A 9 -2.65 55.98 -14.46
N ASN A 10 -2.22 57.17 -14.88
CA ASN A 10 -2.87 57.92 -15.96
C ASN A 10 -2.81 57.20 -17.33
N GLN A 11 -1.87 56.27 -17.50
CA GLN A 11 -1.80 55.37 -18.67
C GLN A 11 -2.53 54.04 -18.44
N GLY A 12 -3.29 53.90 -17.34
CA GLY A 12 -4.01 52.69 -17.00
C GLY A 12 -3.14 51.58 -16.40
N ILE A 13 -1.89 51.89 -16.01
CA ILE A 13 -0.95 50.93 -15.40
C ILE A 13 -0.86 51.24 -13.91
N ASP A 14 -1.31 50.32 -13.05
CA ASP A 14 -1.10 50.48 -11.59
C ASP A 14 0.27 49.92 -11.18
N PRO A 15 1.22 50.77 -10.73
CA PRO A 15 2.54 50.32 -10.29
C PRO A 15 2.52 49.40 -9.08
N ALA A 16 1.40 49.32 -8.35
CA ALA A 16 1.25 48.37 -7.25
C ALA A 16 1.17 46.90 -7.73
N ASN A 17 0.88 46.67 -9.01
CA ASN A 17 0.82 45.34 -9.60
C ASN A 17 2.19 44.79 -10.03
N TYR A 18 3.27 45.55 -9.83
CA TYR A 18 4.62 45.17 -10.22
C TYR A 18 5.54 45.15 -9.00
N ASP A 19 6.42 44.16 -8.95
CA ASP A 19 7.39 44.02 -7.85
C ASP A 19 8.38 45.17 -7.83
N TYR A 20 8.73 45.72 -9.01
CA TYR A 20 9.71 46.79 -9.18
C TYR A 20 9.21 47.89 -10.12
N LEU A 21 9.57 49.13 -9.82
CA LEU A 21 9.27 50.30 -10.63
C LEU A 21 10.55 50.99 -11.11
N PHE A 22 10.83 50.88 -12.41
CA PHE A 22 12.00 51.49 -13.05
C PHE A 22 11.54 52.70 -13.87
N VAL A 23 12.16 53.85 -13.63
CA VAL A 23 11.73 55.13 -14.24
C VAL A 23 12.94 55.82 -14.84
N ASP A 24 12.91 56.10 -16.14
CA ASP A 24 13.88 57.02 -16.76
C ASP A 24 13.25 58.40 -16.89
N ILE A 25 13.90 59.41 -16.32
CA ILE A 25 13.48 60.81 -16.45
C ILE A 25 14.39 61.55 -17.42
N THR A 26 13.88 62.62 -18.03
CA THR A 26 14.72 63.57 -18.77
C THR A 26 15.77 64.16 -17.84
N LYS A 27 16.97 64.43 -18.39
CA LYS A 27 18.14 64.95 -17.64
C LYS A 27 17.72 66.16 -16.81
N HIS A 28 17.88 66.05 -15.50
CA HIS A 28 17.59 67.12 -14.55
C HIS A 28 18.90 67.55 -13.86
N THR A 29 19.30 68.81 -14.05
CA THR A 29 20.57 69.35 -13.54
C THR A 29 20.66 69.40 -12.02
N GLY A 30 19.52 69.45 -11.32
CA GLY A 30 19.46 69.34 -9.86
C GLY A 30 19.73 67.93 -9.29
N CYS A 31 19.84 66.90 -10.15
CA CYS A 31 20.18 65.54 -9.74
C CYS A 31 21.67 65.27 -10.05
N ASN A 32 22.52 65.25 -9.03
CA ASN A 32 23.98 65.05 -9.17
C ASN A 32 24.39 63.57 -9.34
N TRP A 33 23.47 62.72 -9.76
CA TRP A 33 23.65 61.27 -9.92
C TRP A 33 23.15 60.83 -11.30
N GLY A 34 23.70 59.72 -11.80
CA GLY A 34 23.26 59.10 -13.06
C GLY A 34 21.98 58.28 -12.88
N ALA A 35 21.85 57.60 -11.75
CA ALA A 35 20.63 56.95 -11.31
C ALA A 35 20.62 56.82 -9.78
N GLN A 36 19.48 56.40 -9.22
CA GLN A 36 19.31 56.15 -7.81
C GLN A 36 18.27 55.04 -7.58
N GLY A 37 18.66 54.01 -6.83
CA GLY A 37 17.79 52.97 -6.30
C GLY A 37 17.49 53.14 -4.81
N SER A 38 16.34 52.62 -4.38
CA SER A 38 16.10 52.37 -2.96
C SER A 38 16.88 51.15 -2.48
N MET A 39 17.39 51.16 -1.24
CA MET A 39 18.26 50.11 -0.72
C MET A 39 17.93 49.70 0.74
N PRO A 40 17.44 48.47 0.99
CA PRO A 40 16.72 47.63 0.02
C PRO A 40 15.41 48.31 -0.38
N GLY A 41 14.87 47.96 -1.53
CA GLY A 41 13.62 48.55 -2.00
C GLY A 41 13.26 48.13 -3.41
N ASN A 42 12.28 48.80 -3.97
CA ASN A 42 11.61 48.35 -5.18
C ASN A 42 11.46 49.41 -6.26
N TRP A 43 12.24 50.48 -6.18
CA TRP A 43 12.25 51.49 -7.22
C TRP A 43 13.65 51.95 -7.59
N ILE A 44 13.78 52.30 -8.86
CA ILE A 44 14.95 52.88 -9.49
C ILE A 44 14.51 54.08 -10.31
N VAL A 45 15.24 55.19 -10.19
CA VAL A 45 15.11 56.35 -11.07
C VAL A 45 16.43 56.62 -11.77
N SER A 46 16.37 56.73 -13.09
CA SER A 46 17.49 57.09 -13.96
C SER A 46 17.37 58.55 -14.40
N ASN A 47 18.49 59.26 -14.47
CA ASN A 47 18.58 60.65 -14.89
C ASN A 47 19.09 60.77 -16.34
N ALA A 48 18.26 60.36 -17.30
CA ALA A 48 18.54 60.23 -18.73
C ALA A 48 19.65 59.22 -19.08
N GLU A 49 19.88 58.25 -18.20
CA GLU A 49 20.84 57.16 -18.37
C GLU A 49 20.14 55.84 -18.71
N GLY A 50 18.83 55.83 -18.96
CA GLY A 50 18.03 54.61 -19.12
C GLY A 50 18.38 53.76 -20.33
N HIS A 51 19.14 54.30 -21.27
CA HIS A 51 19.71 53.58 -22.40
C HIS A 51 20.92 52.69 -22.02
N LYS A 52 21.44 52.81 -20.80
CA LYS A 52 22.60 52.06 -20.31
C LYS A 52 22.17 50.90 -19.43
N SER A 53 22.13 49.69 -19.99
CA SER A 53 21.68 48.50 -19.24
C SER A 53 22.49 48.18 -17.97
N TRP A 54 23.77 48.54 -17.94
CA TRP A 54 24.61 48.36 -16.74
C TRP A 54 24.18 49.24 -15.56
N MET A 55 23.58 50.41 -15.83
CA MET A 55 23.08 51.29 -14.76
C MET A 55 21.86 50.64 -14.08
N TRP A 56 20.92 50.11 -14.88
CA TRP A 56 19.77 49.39 -14.32
C TRP A 56 20.22 48.19 -13.49
N MET A 57 21.26 47.50 -13.95
CA MET A 57 21.86 46.41 -13.18
C MET A 57 22.47 46.93 -11.87
N HIS A 58 23.28 47.99 -11.90
CA HIS A 58 23.84 48.58 -10.69
C HIS A 58 22.75 48.93 -9.64
N GLU A 59 21.74 49.68 -10.05
CA GLU A 59 20.69 50.14 -9.14
C GLU A 59 19.74 49.00 -8.72
N PHE A 60 19.54 47.98 -9.57
CA PHE A 60 18.78 46.79 -9.19
C PHE A 60 19.52 45.99 -8.11
N GLY A 61 20.85 45.98 -8.14
CA GLY A 61 21.65 45.41 -7.05
C GLY A 61 21.36 46.09 -5.72
N HIS A 62 21.23 47.42 -5.69
CA HIS A 62 20.83 48.16 -4.49
C HIS A 62 19.41 47.83 -4.03
N ASN A 63 18.45 47.67 -4.94
CA ASN A 63 17.09 47.21 -4.61
C ASN A 63 17.11 45.85 -3.90
N LEU A 64 17.99 44.93 -4.34
CA LEU A 64 18.24 43.64 -3.68
C LEU A 64 19.04 43.75 -2.37
N GLY A 65 19.57 44.94 -2.05
CA GLY A 65 20.31 45.23 -0.84
C GLY A 65 21.82 45.08 -0.96
N PHE A 66 22.39 44.93 -2.15
CA PHE A 66 23.84 44.81 -2.33
C PHE A 66 24.56 46.14 -2.08
N ASN A 67 25.64 46.08 -1.31
CA ASN A 67 26.47 47.24 -1.01
C ASN A 67 27.51 47.45 -2.12
N HIS A 68 28.03 48.67 -2.24
CA HIS A 68 29.24 48.88 -3.03
C HIS A 68 30.37 48.05 -2.42
N PRO A 69 31.08 47.24 -3.22
CA PRO A 69 32.21 46.49 -2.72
C PRO A 69 33.36 47.41 -2.40
N LEU A 70 34.17 46.98 -1.44
CA LEU A 70 35.49 47.56 -1.22
C LEU A 70 36.54 46.77 -2.01
N THR A 71 37.76 47.29 -2.06
CA THR A 71 38.90 46.53 -2.57
C THR A 71 39.96 46.41 -1.47
N LEU A 72 40.70 45.30 -1.45
CA LEU A 72 41.84 45.08 -0.57
C LEU A 72 43.08 44.94 -1.44
N ARG A 73 44.00 45.88 -1.33
CA ARG A 73 45.14 46.09 -2.23
C ARG A 73 46.46 46.13 -1.49
N GLY A 74 47.57 46.00 -2.22
CA GLY A 74 48.92 46.18 -1.65
C GLY A 74 49.30 45.09 -0.65
N CYS A 75 48.70 43.90 -0.77
CA CYS A 75 49.04 42.76 0.07
C CYS A 75 50.48 42.28 -0.21
N PRO A 76 51.26 41.88 0.82
CA PRO A 76 52.63 41.41 0.62
C PRO A 76 52.72 40.19 -0.30
N VAL A 77 53.68 40.23 -1.22
CA VAL A 77 54.00 39.12 -2.14
C VAL A 77 55.41 38.62 -1.89
N SER A 78 55.58 37.30 -1.80
CA SER A 78 56.88 36.64 -1.74
C SER A 78 56.87 35.44 -2.67
N GLY A 79 57.60 35.53 -3.79
CA GLY A 79 57.57 34.54 -4.85
C GLY A 79 56.16 34.42 -5.44
N ASP A 80 55.61 33.20 -5.45
CA ASP A 80 54.25 32.92 -5.95
C ASP A 80 53.14 33.10 -4.90
N VAL A 81 53.48 33.61 -3.71
CA VAL A 81 52.56 33.69 -2.57
C VAL A 81 52.19 35.13 -2.24
N THR A 82 50.89 35.45 -2.35
CA THR A 82 50.28 36.68 -1.86
C THR A 82 49.68 36.45 -0.46
N ARG A 83 49.87 37.37 0.48
CA ARG A 83 49.41 37.21 1.88
C ARG A 83 48.40 38.29 2.27
N ILE A 84 47.20 37.86 2.67
CA ILE A 84 46.20 38.72 3.31
C ILE A 84 46.55 38.86 4.78
N ASN A 85 47.04 40.04 5.17
CA ASN A 85 47.34 40.40 6.55
C ASN A 85 47.18 41.90 6.80
N GLY A 86 47.62 42.36 7.98
CA GLY A 86 47.48 43.77 8.40
C GLY A 86 48.24 44.79 7.55
N SER A 87 49.10 44.35 6.63
CA SER A 87 49.80 45.24 5.69
C SER A 87 48.99 45.55 4.42
N CYS A 88 47.92 44.80 4.15
CA CYS A 88 47.01 45.11 3.05
C CYS A 88 46.23 46.41 3.35
N THR A 89 45.99 47.20 2.32
CA THR A 89 45.27 48.48 2.40
C THR A 89 43.90 48.38 1.76
N GLN A 90 42.88 48.96 2.41
CA GLN A 90 41.56 49.09 1.81
C GLN A 90 41.55 50.20 0.76
N GLY A 91 41.09 49.89 -0.44
CA GLY A 91 40.93 50.82 -1.56
C GLY A 91 39.48 51.25 -1.79
N ALA A 92 39.28 52.06 -2.82
CA ALA A 92 37.96 52.53 -3.27
C ALA A 92 37.16 51.41 -3.97
N THR A 93 35.89 51.71 -4.28
CA THR A 93 35.01 50.89 -5.10
C THR A 93 35.51 50.85 -6.54
N ASP A 94 36.13 49.76 -6.93
CA ASP A 94 36.71 49.54 -8.26
C ASP A 94 36.84 48.03 -8.47
N ASP A 95 35.70 47.39 -8.66
CA ASP A 95 35.60 45.95 -8.83
C ASP A 95 35.11 45.62 -10.24
N PRO A 96 36.02 45.19 -11.14
CA PRO A 96 35.68 44.94 -12.53
C PRO A 96 34.72 43.76 -12.73
N GLY A 97 34.52 42.92 -11.70
CA GLY A 97 33.62 41.76 -11.73
C GLY A 97 32.27 42.00 -11.04
N ASP A 98 32.05 43.16 -10.43
CA ASP A 98 30.84 43.46 -9.66
C ASP A 98 30.05 44.62 -10.29
N PRO A 99 28.81 44.40 -10.77
CA PRO A 99 27.95 45.46 -11.31
C PRO A 99 27.71 46.64 -10.35
N VAL A 100 27.59 46.39 -9.04
CA VAL A 100 27.48 47.46 -8.04
C VAL A 100 28.85 48.06 -7.69
N GLY A 101 29.94 47.43 -8.13
CA GLY A 101 31.33 47.87 -7.91
C GLY A 101 32.03 48.51 -9.10
N GLY A 102 31.34 48.74 -10.21
CA GLY A 102 31.92 49.33 -11.42
C GLY A 102 32.23 48.35 -12.55
N GLY A 103 31.86 47.07 -12.41
CA GLY A 103 32.08 46.04 -13.45
C GLY A 103 31.23 46.21 -14.72
N GLY A 104 30.17 47.02 -14.67
CA GLY A 104 29.29 47.22 -15.82
C GLY A 104 28.31 46.06 -16.01
N LYS A 105 28.28 45.44 -17.20
CA LYS A 105 27.30 44.37 -17.57
C LYS A 105 27.76 42.97 -17.16
N ARG A 106 28.37 42.83 -15.98
CA ARG A 106 28.87 41.54 -15.46
C ARG A 106 27.80 40.78 -14.72
N LEU A 107 27.97 39.48 -14.51
CA LEU A 107 27.16 38.77 -13.53
C LEU A 107 27.50 39.30 -12.13
N TYR A 108 26.51 39.35 -11.25
CA TYR A 108 26.75 39.65 -9.84
C TYR A 108 27.67 38.59 -9.22
N PRO A 109 28.57 38.98 -8.28
CA PRO A 109 29.37 38.04 -7.51
C PRO A 109 28.53 36.93 -6.87
N ALA A 110 29.11 35.74 -6.73
CA ALA A 110 28.45 34.58 -6.16
C ALA A 110 27.84 34.87 -4.79
N SER A 111 28.49 35.67 -3.94
CA SER A 111 27.96 36.05 -2.63
C SER A 111 26.63 36.79 -2.70
N TYR A 112 26.48 37.69 -3.68
CA TYR A 112 25.24 38.41 -3.93
C TYR A 112 24.17 37.50 -4.50
N ARG A 113 24.55 36.62 -5.43
CA ARG A 113 23.64 35.64 -6.01
C ARG A 113 23.15 34.65 -4.95
N GLN A 114 23.99 34.26 -4.00
CA GLN A 114 23.58 33.43 -2.87
C GLN A 114 22.62 34.20 -1.95
N TYR A 115 22.94 35.43 -1.57
CA TYR A 115 22.05 36.26 -0.74
C TYR A 115 20.67 36.44 -1.40
N ALA A 116 20.63 36.67 -2.71
CA ALA A 116 19.40 36.79 -3.48
C ALA A 116 18.66 35.46 -3.70
N GLY A 117 19.20 34.33 -3.22
CA GLY A 117 18.61 33.00 -3.36
C GLY A 117 18.77 32.37 -4.75
N TRP A 118 19.65 32.89 -5.60
CA TRP A 118 19.92 32.37 -6.95
C TRP A 118 21.00 31.27 -6.98
N LEU A 119 21.78 31.12 -5.92
CA LEU A 119 22.65 29.98 -5.70
C LEU A 119 22.12 29.13 -4.54
N SER A 120 22.01 27.83 -4.77
CA SER A 120 21.62 26.88 -3.73
C SER A 120 22.81 26.51 -2.84
N GLY A 121 22.53 25.85 -1.70
CA GLY A 121 23.57 25.27 -0.84
C GLY A 121 24.38 24.14 -1.46
N SER A 122 23.97 23.58 -2.61
CA SER A 122 24.79 22.63 -3.38
C SER A 122 25.72 23.32 -4.39
N GLN A 123 25.48 24.60 -4.68
CA GLN A 123 26.31 25.42 -5.58
C GLN A 123 27.28 26.32 -4.81
N MET A 124 26.99 26.61 -3.53
CA MET A 124 27.93 27.24 -2.58
C MET A 124 28.34 26.22 -1.53
N ILE A 125 29.61 25.82 -1.53
CA ILE A 125 30.13 24.79 -0.63
C ILE A 125 31.12 25.40 0.38
N PRO A 126 30.90 25.24 1.69
CA PRO A 126 31.90 25.60 2.69
C PRO A 126 33.06 24.58 2.69
N ILE A 127 34.29 25.07 2.58
CA ILE A 127 35.51 24.28 2.76
C ILE A 127 35.89 24.28 4.24
N ARG A 128 36.00 23.09 4.82
CA ARG A 128 36.33 22.89 6.25
C ARG A 128 37.59 22.05 6.47
N THR A 129 38.12 21.42 5.43
CA THR A 129 39.25 20.50 5.48
C THR A 129 40.25 20.88 4.40
N SER A 130 41.52 20.52 4.59
CA SER A 130 42.51 20.58 3.51
C SER A 130 42.17 19.56 2.43
N GLY A 131 42.51 19.83 1.16
CA GLY A 131 42.30 18.90 0.07
C GLY A 131 42.28 19.53 -1.32
N SER A 132 41.88 18.72 -2.29
CA SER A 132 41.71 19.10 -3.70
C SER A 132 40.26 19.48 -3.97
N TYR A 133 40.03 20.61 -4.64
CA TYR A 133 38.70 21.16 -4.89
C TYR A 133 38.54 21.58 -6.34
N GLN A 134 37.40 21.23 -6.94
CA GLN A 134 37.03 21.63 -8.30
C GLN A 134 35.98 22.73 -8.24
N LEU A 135 36.33 23.91 -8.72
CA LEU A 135 35.45 25.09 -8.76
C LEU A 135 34.91 25.27 -10.17
N GLY A 136 33.60 25.15 -10.35
CA GLY A 136 32.94 25.37 -11.63
C GLY A 136 32.85 26.85 -12.03
N VAL A 137 32.34 27.09 -13.24
CA VAL A 137 32.18 28.44 -13.79
C VAL A 137 30.90 29.09 -13.25
N LEU A 138 31.00 30.33 -12.77
CA LEU A 138 29.86 31.13 -12.35
C LEU A 138 28.78 31.19 -13.44
N GLY A 139 27.56 30.83 -13.07
CA GLY A 139 26.40 30.82 -13.97
C GLY A 139 26.30 29.59 -14.88
N LYS A 140 27.07 28.52 -14.62
CA LYS A 140 26.90 27.15 -15.15
C LYS A 140 26.51 26.16 -14.04
N ASP A 141 26.18 24.93 -14.40
CA ASP A 141 25.88 23.89 -13.42
C ASP A 141 27.12 23.50 -12.58
N GLY A 142 26.89 22.93 -11.40
CA GLY A 142 27.94 22.54 -10.45
C GLY A 142 28.24 23.59 -9.38
N VAL A 143 29.36 23.40 -8.65
CA VAL A 143 29.81 24.31 -7.59
C VAL A 143 30.30 25.61 -8.21
N GLN A 144 29.71 26.74 -7.81
CA GLN A 144 30.05 28.08 -8.33
C GLN A 144 30.75 28.97 -7.30
N GLU A 145 30.71 28.58 -6.02
CA GLU A 145 31.37 29.29 -4.93
C GLU A 145 31.91 28.31 -3.90
N TYR A 146 33.16 28.50 -3.49
CA TYR A 146 33.66 27.93 -2.25
C TYR A 146 33.81 29.01 -1.18
N ARG A 147 33.52 28.68 0.08
CA ARG A 147 33.73 29.56 1.23
C ARG A 147 34.64 28.96 2.28
N ILE A 148 35.62 29.72 2.72
CA ILE A 148 36.49 29.38 3.85
C ILE A 148 36.17 30.35 4.98
N ASP A 149 35.85 29.83 6.16
CA ASP A 149 35.54 30.65 7.34
C ASP A 149 36.82 31.36 7.84
N ARG A 150 36.70 32.66 8.11
CA ARG A 150 37.80 33.47 8.67
C ARG A 150 37.72 33.56 10.20
N GLY A 151 36.70 32.99 10.83
CA GLY A 151 36.55 32.94 12.29
C GLY A 151 36.22 34.28 12.97
N ASN A 152 36.03 35.35 12.18
CA ASN A 152 35.70 36.70 12.65
C ASN A 152 34.34 37.19 12.12
N GLY A 153 33.47 36.29 11.66
CA GLY A 153 32.18 36.64 11.05
C GLY A 153 32.27 37.03 9.57
N SER A 154 33.43 36.81 8.93
CA SER A 154 33.62 36.90 7.48
C SER A 154 34.15 35.59 6.90
N THR A 155 34.01 35.42 5.59
CA THR A 155 34.48 34.26 4.83
C THR A 155 35.33 34.69 3.65
N LEU A 156 36.33 33.91 3.30
CA LEU A 156 37.00 33.99 2.00
C LEU A 156 36.14 33.25 0.97
N SER A 157 35.64 33.96 -0.04
CA SER A 157 34.83 33.44 -1.14
C SER A 157 35.71 33.28 -2.39
N LEU A 158 35.61 32.13 -3.04
CA LEU A 158 36.33 31.78 -4.26
C LEU A 158 35.34 31.61 -5.41
N GLU A 159 35.56 32.32 -6.51
CA GLU A 159 34.72 32.32 -7.70
C GLU A 159 35.57 32.22 -8.97
N PHE A 160 35.09 31.49 -9.97
CA PHE A 160 35.75 31.40 -11.27
C PHE A 160 34.78 31.76 -12.40
N ARG A 161 35.25 32.50 -13.41
CA ARG A 161 34.44 32.98 -14.53
C ARG A 161 35.04 32.60 -15.88
N ARG A 162 34.19 32.56 -16.91
CA ARG A 162 34.56 32.47 -18.33
C ARG A 162 33.73 33.46 -19.14
N PRO A 163 34.19 33.90 -20.32
CA PRO A 163 33.42 34.82 -21.15
C PRO A 163 32.03 34.26 -21.48
N LYS A 164 30.97 35.04 -21.27
CA LYS A 164 29.58 34.56 -21.49
C LYS A 164 28.64 35.62 -22.10
N PRO A 165 28.93 36.14 -23.32
CA PRO A 165 28.12 37.20 -23.94
C PRO A 165 26.60 36.90 -23.90
N PRO A 166 25.74 37.90 -23.66
CA PRO A 166 26.04 39.34 -23.61
C PRO A 166 26.48 39.87 -22.23
N TYR A 167 26.53 39.01 -21.20
CA TYR A 167 27.02 39.36 -19.86
C TYR A 167 28.43 38.80 -19.66
N ASP A 168 29.22 39.29 -18.71
CA ASP A 168 30.61 38.80 -18.54
C ASP A 168 31.36 38.72 -19.90
N ASP A 169 31.21 39.76 -20.74
CA ASP A 169 31.79 39.90 -22.08
C ASP A 169 33.30 40.22 -22.03
N PHE A 170 34.03 39.55 -21.15
CA PHE A 170 35.46 39.72 -20.97
C PHE A 170 36.21 39.31 -22.24
N ALA A 171 37.33 39.96 -22.52
CA ALA A 171 38.28 39.42 -23.48
C ALA A 171 38.77 38.06 -22.99
N SER A 172 39.08 37.14 -23.90
CA SER A 172 39.47 35.78 -23.54
C SER A 172 40.76 35.70 -22.72
N ASP A 173 41.62 36.72 -22.82
CA ASP A 173 42.87 36.89 -22.09
C ASP A 173 42.75 37.77 -20.83
N ASP A 174 41.55 38.25 -20.52
CA ASP A 174 41.31 39.07 -19.33
C ASP A 174 41.60 38.25 -18.04
N PRO A 175 42.30 38.82 -17.04
CA PRO A 175 42.59 38.12 -15.79
C PRO A 175 41.35 37.57 -15.08
N LEU A 176 40.19 38.25 -15.15
CA LEU A 176 38.93 37.81 -14.50
C LEU A 176 38.39 36.49 -15.02
N VAL A 177 38.79 36.08 -16.21
CA VAL A 177 38.39 34.79 -16.79
C VAL A 177 39.52 33.77 -16.89
N ASN A 178 40.70 34.11 -16.36
CA ASN A 178 41.89 33.26 -16.35
C ASN A 178 42.50 33.08 -14.95
N GLY A 179 41.78 33.48 -13.91
CA GLY A 179 42.16 33.29 -12.52
C GLY A 179 40.93 33.16 -11.61
N VAL A 180 41.17 32.75 -10.37
CA VAL A 180 40.12 32.64 -9.36
C VAL A 180 39.96 33.99 -8.67
N THR A 181 38.78 34.58 -8.78
CA THR A 181 38.46 35.82 -8.06
C THR A 181 38.24 35.49 -6.60
N VAL A 182 38.90 36.26 -5.72
CA VAL A 182 38.82 36.05 -4.28
C VAL A 182 38.19 37.26 -3.60
N ARG A 183 37.23 37.01 -2.70
CA ARG A 183 36.51 38.06 -1.98
C ARG A 183 36.48 37.77 -0.49
N ILE A 184 36.59 38.82 0.33
CA ILE A 184 36.19 38.73 1.73
C ILE A 184 34.73 39.12 1.81
N VAL A 185 33.89 38.20 2.25
CA VAL A 185 32.44 38.37 2.37
C VAL A 185 32.06 38.42 3.84
N SER A 186 31.32 39.42 4.28
CA SER A 186 30.92 39.60 5.67
C SER A 186 29.40 39.60 5.86
N GLY A 187 28.96 39.21 7.05
CA GLY A 187 27.53 39.20 7.40
C GLY A 187 26.75 38.18 6.56
N ASP A 188 25.66 38.63 5.95
CA ASP A 188 24.75 37.78 5.18
C ASP A 188 25.13 37.60 3.70
N GLY A 189 26.23 38.21 3.26
CA GLY A 189 26.70 38.10 1.87
C GLY A 189 26.53 39.37 1.03
N ARG A 190 25.82 40.38 1.53
CA ARG A 190 25.61 41.68 0.86
C ARG A 190 26.82 42.62 0.86
N HIS A 191 27.80 42.33 1.70
CA HIS A 191 29.05 43.09 1.80
C HIS A 191 30.19 42.20 1.34
N ASN A 192 30.86 42.61 0.27
CA ASN A 192 32.04 41.92 -0.21
C ASN A 192 33.20 42.91 -0.45
N THR A 193 34.42 42.42 -0.30
CA THR A 193 35.65 43.14 -0.60
C THR A 193 36.45 42.33 -1.59
N LEU A 194 36.69 42.86 -2.78
CA LEU A 194 37.56 42.22 -3.78
C LEU A 194 39.00 42.20 -3.24
N VAL A 195 39.60 41.01 -3.16
CA VAL A 195 41.00 40.86 -2.80
C VAL A 195 41.83 40.92 -4.07
N ASP A 196 42.77 41.85 -4.10
CA ASP A 196 43.83 41.89 -5.11
C ASP A 196 44.87 40.81 -4.78
N ALA A 197 44.63 39.60 -5.28
CA ALA A 197 45.48 38.44 -5.08
C ALA A 197 46.73 38.45 -5.99
N THR A 198 46.77 39.35 -6.97
CA THR A 198 47.92 39.56 -7.86
C THR A 198 48.24 41.07 -7.91
N PRO A 199 48.80 41.66 -6.83
CA PRO A 199 49.02 43.11 -6.72
C PRO A 199 50.25 43.57 -7.53
N ALA A 200 50.34 43.14 -8.79
CA ALA A 200 51.41 43.51 -9.73
C ALA A 200 51.13 44.88 -10.36
N THR A 201 49.87 45.29 -10.44
CA THR A 201 49.47 46.65 -10.82
C THR A 201 48.90 47.44 -9.65
N SER A 202 48.74 48.76 -9.84
CA SER A 202 48.06 49.63 -8.88
C SER A 202 46.52 49.55 -8.96
N SER A 203 46.00 48.78 -9.91
CA SER A 203 44.56 48.57 -10.14
C SER A 203 44.13 47.19 -9.63
N THR A 204 42.85 46.90 -9.70
CA THR A 204 42.25 45.60 -9.34
C THR A 204 41.82 44.79 -10.56
N LYS A 205 42.27 45.17 -11.76
CA LYS A 205 41.95 44.46 -13.01
C LYS A 205 42.66 43.11 -13.11
N ASP A 206 43.81 42.98 -12.45
CA ASP A 206 44.61 41.77 -12.30
C ASP A 206 44.32 41.03 -10.98
N ALA A 207 43.35 41.49 -10.18
CA ALA A 207 43.06 40.96 -8.86
C ALA A 207 42.90 39.42 -8.74
N PRO A 208 42.34 38.68 -9.71
CA PRO A 208 42.20 37.22 -9.61
C PRO A 208 43.52 36.49 -9.37
N LEU A 209 43.47 35.44 -8.57
CA LEU A 209 44.59 34.56 -8.30
C LEU A 209 44.85 33.67 -9.53
N ALA A 210 45.96 33.89 -10.21
CA ALA A 210 46.34 33.14 -11.42
C ALA A 210 46.75 31.69 -11.10
N ALA A 211 46.70 30.81 -12.11
CA ALA A 211 47.22 29.45 -12.00
C ALA A 211 48.73 29.44 -11.62
N GLY A 212 49.12 28.51 -10.77
CA GLY A 212 50.45 28.40 -10.16
C GLY A 212 50.67 29.31 -8.95
N LYS A 213 49.75 30.25 -8.65
CA LYS A 213 49.88 31.17 -7.51
C LYS A 213 49.16 30.66 -6.27
N ILE A 214 49.58 31.22 -5.13
CA ILE A 214 49.06 30.88 -3.80
C ILE A 214 48.59 32.16 -3.10
N LEU A 215 47.40 32.11 -2.52
CA LEU A 215 46.91 33.14 -1.61
C LEU A 215 46.83 32.55 -0.21
N VAL A 216 47.44 33.22 0.75
CA VAL A 216 47.36 32.87 2.18
C VAL A 216 46.53 33.93 2.89
N ASP A 217 45.52 33.51 3.66
CA ASP A 217 44.78 34.38 4.57
C ASP A 217 45.16 34.04 6.02
N GLU A 218 45.88 34.96 6.67
CA GLU A 218 46.36 34.77 8.04
C GLU A 218 45.22 34.74 9.07
N VAL A 219 44.09 35.42 8.78
CA VAL A 219 42.92 35.44 9.64
C VAL A 219 42.18 34.10 9.54
N ALA A 220 42.01 33.60 8.31
CA ALA A 220 41.41 32.29 8.07
C ALA A 220 42.31 31.11 8.49
N LYS A 221 43.61 31.36 8.66
CA LYS A 221 44.64 30.33 8.77
C LYS A 221 44.50 29.32 7.63
N ALA A 222 44.37 29.82 6.41
CA ALA A 222 44.14 29.00 5.24
C ALA A 222 44.98 29.49 4.06
N ALA A 223 45.24 28.57 3.14
CA ALA A 223 45.92 28.88 1.89
C ALA A 223 45.23 28.20 0.71
N VAL A 224 45.16 28.91 -0.41
CA VAL A 224 44.56 28.46 -1.66
C VAL A 224 45.60 28.53 -2.75
N ARG A 225 45.90 27.40 -3.40
CA ARG A 225 46.70 27.33 -4.62
C ARG A 225 45.78 27.03 -5.80
N VAL A 226 45.91 27.79 -6.88
CA VAL A 226 45.22 27.51 -8.14
C VAL A 226 46.14 26.67 -9.00
N CYS A 227 45.73 25.45 -9.34
CA CYS A 227 46.55 24.52 -10.11
C CYS A 227 46.37 24.69 -11.60
N SER A 228 45.13 24.78 -12.05
CA SER A 228 44.80 25.01 -13.44
C SER A 228 43.44 25.71 -13.56
N VAL A 229 43.21 26.33 -14.70
CA VAL A 229 41.91 26.89 -15.09
C VAL A 229 41.59 26.43 -16.52
N GLY A 230 40.33 26.09 -16.78
CA GLY A 230 39.85 25.55 -18.05
C GLY A 230 38.43 26.02 -18.36
N ASP A 231 37.87 25.59 -19.49
CA ASP A 231 36.51 26.00 -19.91
C ASP A 231 35.40 25.52 -18.95
N ASN A 232 35.72 24.50 -18.15
CA ASN A 232 34.81 23.83 -17.23
C ASN A 232 34.98 24.24 -15.77
N GLY A 233 36.08 24.90 -15.40
CA GLY A 233 36.35 25.23 -14.00
C GLY A 233 37.81 25.49 -13.68
N ALA A 234 38.12 25.61 -12.39
CA ALA A 234 39.45 25.74 -11.82
C ALA A 234 39.73 24.59 -10.84
N ASP A 235 40.93 24.01 -10.91
CA ASP A 235 41.43 23.04 -9.95
C ASP A 235 42.21 23.73 -8.84
N LEU A 236 41.87 23.45 -7.58
CA LEU A 236 42.41 24.12 -6.40
C LEU A 236 43.02 23.10 -5.44
N ARG A 237 44.07 23.53 -4.73
CA ARG A 237 44.54 22.88 -3.49
C ARG A 237 44.34 23.85 -2.35
N VAL A 238 43.59 23.42 -1.34
CA VAL A 238 43.30 24.24 -0.16
C VAL A 238 43.92 23.61 1.07
N ALA A 239 44.59 24.41 1.89
CA ALA A 239 45.04 24.04 3.22
C ALA A 239 44.24 24.82 4.27
N ILE A 240 43.73 24.11 5.29
CA ILE A 240 43.03 24.67 6.45
C ILE A 240 43.87 24.40 7.70
N GLY A 241 44.16 25.45 8.48
CA GLY A 241 45.04 25.39 9.65
C GLY A 241 46.54 25.46 9.32
N ASP A 242 46.90 25.49 8.04
CA ASP A 242 48.27 25.58 7.52
C ASP A 242 48.32 26.61 6.39
N THR A 243 49.51 27.14 6.10
CA THR A 243 49.78 28.13 5.05
C THR A 243 50.40 27.53 3.79
N SER A 244 50.63 26.21 3.77
CA SER A 244 51.23 25.49 2.64
C SER A 244 50.26 24.46 2.02
N PRO A 245 49.52 24.80 0.95
CA PRO A 245 48.69 23.83 0.24
C PRO A 245 49.56 22.82 -0.53
N ALA A 246 49.02 21.61 -0.72
CA ALA A 246 49.68 20.51 -1.46
C ALA A 246 50.10 20.92 -2.89
N ASP A 247 51.11 20.26 -3.45
CA ASP A 247 51.53 20.50 -4.84
C ASP A 247 50.38 20.18 -5.81
N CYS A 248 50.32 20.89 -6.92
CA CYS A 248 49.38 20.60 -8.00
C CYS A 248 49.67 19.26 -8.66
N LYS A 249 50.89 18.74 -8.49
CA LYS A 249 51.30 17.39 -8.90
C LYS A 249 51.06 16.32 -7.83
N ASP A 250 50.64 16.70 -6.63
CA ASP A 250 50.10 15.75 -5.65
C ASP A 250 48.66 15.44 -6.06
N THR A 251 48.49 14.75 -7.19
CA THR A 251 47.27 14.01 -7.48
C THR A 251 47.24 12.83 -6.52
N GLU A 252 46.15 12.68 -5.75
CA GLU A 252 45.86 11.35 -5.19
C GLU A 252 45.92 10.37 -6.36
N GLU A 253 46.75 9.33 -6.21
CA GLU A 253 46.90 8.27 -7.21
C GLU A 253 45.51 7.88 -7.71
N LEU A 254 45.28 7.99 -9.03
CA LEU A 254 43.98 7.72 -9.62
C LEU A 254 43.66 6.23 -9.43
N THR A 255 42.98 5.90 -8.33
CA THR A 255 42.69 4.51 -7.96
C THR A 255 41.75 3.88 -8.98
N ALA A 256 41.79 2.56 -9.14
CA ALA A 256 40.82 1.86 -9.97
C ALA A 256 39.37 2.15 -9.51
N PRO A 257 38.42 2.40 -10.42
CA PRO A 257 37.01 2.51 -10.06
C PRO A 257 36.47 1.15 -9.61
N THR A 258 35.40 1.15 -8.83
CA THR A 258 34.72 -0.08 -8.40
C THR A 258 33.53 -0.38 -9.30
N VAL A 259 33.18 -1.66 -9.48
CA VAL A 259 31.91 -2.08 -10.09
C VAL A 259 31.02 -2.67 -8.99
N ALA A 260 30.05 -1.88 -8.54
CA ALA A 260 29.09 -2.30 -7.53
C ALA A 260 28.03 -3.24 -8.14
N LYS A 261 27.51 -2.88 -9.32
CA LYS A 261 26.42 -3.57 -10.01
C LYS A 261 26.83 -3.94 -11.44
N ALA A 262 26.50 -5.16 -11.85
CA ALA A 262 26.64 -5.62 -13.24
C ALA A 262 25.51 -6.63 -13.54
N GLU A 263 24.35 -6.13 -13.95
CA GLU A 263 23.15 -6.95 -14.16
C GLU A 263 22.69 -6.96 -15.62
N ILE A 264 22.27 -8.13 -16.10
CA ILE A 264 21.57 -8.25 -17.38
C ILE A 264 20.07 -8.02 -17.13
N THR A 265 19.52 -7.01 -17.79
CA THR A 265 18.15 -6.54 -17.56
C THR A 265 17.20 -6.85 -18.70
N GLY A 266 17.70 -7.34 -19.84
CA GLY A 266 16.86 -7.86 -20.92
C GLY A 266 17.55 -7.95 -22.26
N VAL A 267 16.76 -8.01 -23.32
CA VAL A 267 17.19 -7.93 -24.72
C VAL A 267 16.42 -6.82 -25.41
N ARG A 268 17.14 -5.96 -26.16
CA ARG A 268 16.52 -4.92 -26.97
C ARG A 268 15.84 -5.56 -28.17
N GLN A 269 14.51 -5.50 -28.22
CA GLN A 269 13.74 -6.20 -29.27
C GLN A 269 14.06 -5.75 -30.70
N SER A 270 14.49 -4.50 -30.90
CA SER A 270 14.81 -3.97 -32.22
C SER A 270 16.15 -4.44 -32.78
N THR A 271 17.12 -4.80 -31.93
CA THR A 271 18.50 -5.14 -32.34
C THR A 271 18.93 -6.54 -31.92
N GLY A 272 18.23 -7.18 -30.98
CA GLY A 272 18.64 -8.45 -30.38
C GLY A 272 19.79 -8.31 -29.37
N GLU A 273 20.23 -7.09 -29.07
CA GLU A 273 21.35 -6.85 -28.15
C GLU A 273 20.93 -7.03 -26.69
N VAL A 274 21.78 -7.69 -25.91
CA VAL A 274 21.59 -7.87 -24.47
C VAL A 274 21.81 -6.54 -23.76
N VAL A 275 20.83 -6.14 -22.95
CA VAL A 275 20.85 -4.91 -22.16
C VAL A 275 21.45 -5.19 -20.79
N ARG A 276 22.43 -4.36 -20.43
CA ARG A 276 23.12 -4.41 -19.14
C ARG A 276 22.94 -3.10 -18.39
N ASP A 277 22.82 -3.21 -17.07
CA ASP A 277 22.81 -2.11 -16.11
C ASP A 277 24.04 -2.26 -15.21
N ILE A 278 24.96 -1.31 -15.33
CA ILE A 278 26.27 -1.35 -14.68
C ILE A 278 26.48 -0.05 -13.93
N SER A 279 26.87 -0.14 -12.65
CA SER A 279 27.15 1.02 -11.81
C SER A 279 28.25 0.76 -10.81
N GLY A 280 28.81 1.83 -10.25
CA GLY A 280 29.91 1.75 -9.30
C GLY A 280 30.34 3.09 -8.75
N THR A 281 31.54 3.11 -8.17
CA THR A 281 32.16 4.34 -7.65
C THR A 281 33.49 4.62 -8.33
N GLY A 282 33.90 5.88 -8.32
CA GLY A 282 35.17 6.33 -8.89
C GLY A 282 35.57 7.70 -8.34
N VAL A 283 36.58 8.32 -8.95
CA VAL A 283 37.02 9.66 -8.56
C VAL A 283 36.13 10.70 -9.26
N PRO A 284 35.48 11.62 -8.52
CA PRO A 284 34.60 12.64 -9.10
C PRO A 284 35.24 13.40 -10.28
N GLY A 285 34.48 13.53 -11.37
CA GLY A 285 34.91 14.13 -12.63
C GLY A 285 35.76 13.24 -13.55
N ALA A 286 36.13 12.03 -13.12
CA ALA A 286 36.82 11.08 -13.99
C ALA A 286 35.87 10.48 -15.03
N ILE A 287 36.41 10.05 -16.17
CA ILE A 287 35.69 9.33 -17.22
C ILE A 287 35.94 7.83 -17.06
N VAL A 288 34.89 7.04 -16.89
CA VAL A 288 34.96 5.58 -16.83
C VAL A 288 35.05 5.00 -18.23
N GLN A 289 35.99 4.08 -18.42
CA GLN A 289 36.25 3.32 -19.64
C GLN A 289 35.93 1.85 -19.43
N PHE A 290 35.38 1.19 -20.45
CA PHE A 290 34.98 -0.22 -20.38
C PHE A 290 35.89 -1.06 -21.27
N LEU A 291 36.29 -2.24 -20.78
CA LEU A 291 37.05 -3.20 -21.57
C LEU A 291 36.10 -3.98 -22.50
N ARG A 292 36.40 -3.97 -23.80
CA ARG A 292 35.67 -4.70 -24.85
C ARG A 292 36.18 -6.15 -24.98
N ASN A 293 35.39 -7.00 -25.65
CA ASN A 293 35.71 -8.41 -25.87
C ASN A 293 36.95 -8.61 -26.77
N ASP A 294 37.26 -7.61 -27.60
CA ASP A 294 38.47 -7.59 -28.43
C ASP A 294 39.71 -7.05 -27.69
N GLY A 295 39.60 -6.82 -26.37
CA GLY A 295 40.68 -6.35 -25.51
C GLY A 295 40.93 -4.84 -25.57
N ARG A 296 40.13 -4.07 -26.31
CA ARG A 296 40.28 -2.61 -26.40
C ARG A 296 39.47 -1.89 -25.33
N TRP A 297 39.94 -0.72 -24.92
CA TRP A 297 39.24 0.18 -24.00
C TRP A 297 38.40 1.19 -24.78
N GLU A 298 37.15 1.36 -24.37
CA GLU A 298 36.24 2.33 -24.97
C GLU A 298 36.09 3.58 -24.09
N ASN A 299 36.29 4.75 -24.70
CA ASN A 299 36.24 6.04 -24.03
C ASN A 299 34.81 6.59 -23.94
N ASN A 300 34.59 7.56 -23.05
CA ASN A 300 33.36 8.36 -22.92
C ASN A 300 32.09 7.56 -22.58
N MET A 301 32.23 6.56 -21.71
CA MET A 301 31.12 5.67 -21.36
C MET A 301 30.34 6.13 -20.14
N ALA A 302 30.97 6.76 -19.15
CA ALA A 302 30.28 7.44 -18.04
C ALA A 302 31.22 8.46 -17.41
N THR A 303 30.66 9.54 -16.84
CA THR A 303 31.40 10.46 -15.97
C THR A 303 31.08 10.10 -14.53
N VAL A 304 32.09 10.12 -13.66
CA VAL A 304 31.87 10.00 -12.22
C VAL A 304 31.31 11.32 -11.71
N GLU A 305 30.11 11.27 -11.14
CA GLU A 305 29.41 12.43 -10.61
C GLU A 305 30.13 13.01 -9.37
N ALA A 306 29.70 14.19 -8.93
CA ALA A 306 30.28 14.88 -7.78
C ALA A 306 30.22 14.06 -6.47
N ASP A 307 29.25 13.15 -6.36
CA ASP A 307 29.08 12.24 -5.21
C ASP A 307 29.94 10.96 -5.29
N GLY A 308 30.76 10.83 -6.34
CA GLY A 308 31.65 9.69 -6.55
C GLY A 308 30.98 8.48 -7.21
N THR A 309 29.72 8.59 -7.64
CA THR A 309 28.99 7.50 -8.30
C THR A 309 29.04 7.60 -9.83
N TRP A 310 28.88 6.47 -10.50
CA TRP A 310 28.68 6.41 -11.94
C TRP A 310 27.70 5.29 -12.30
N SER A 311 26.96 5.46 -13.39
CA SER A 311 26.03 4.44 -13.90
C SER A 311 25.92 4.46 -15.42
N ARG A 312 25.60 3.31 -16.01
CA ARG A 312 25.34 3.18 -17.46
C ARG A 312 24.38 2.05 -17.76
N ILE A 313 23.41 2.34 -18.62
CA ILE A 313 22.41 1.39 -19.14
C ILE A 313 22.66 1.18 -20.63
N ASN A 314 22.33 -0.02 -21.15
CA ASN A 314 22.44 -0.41 -22.56
C ASN A 314 23.88 -0.61 -23.06
N THR A 315 24.74 -1.20 -22.24
CA THR A 315 26.10 -1.54 -22.64
C THR A 315 26.18 -2.92 -23.31
N VAL A 316 26.84 -2.97 -24.48
CA VAL A 316 27.17 -4.21 -25.24
C VAL A 316 28.67 -4.53 -25.08
N TYR A 317 29.18 -4.38 -23.86
CA TYR A 317 30.63 -4.37 -23.59
C TYR A 317 30.96 -5.26 -22.40
N GLY A 318 32.21 -5.74 -22.33
CA GLY A 318 32.65 -6.75 -21.38
C GLY A 318 32.41 -8.17 -21.89
N ALA A 319 33.34 -9.07 -21.54
CA ALA A 319 33.27 -10.49 -21.90
C ALA A 319 31.91 -11.07 -21.50
N ASP A 320 31.48 -12.14 -22.18
CA ASP A 320 30.15 -12.75 -21.99
C ASP A 320 29.86 -13.09 -20.51
N ASP A 321 30.90 -13.30 -19.71
CA ASP A 321 30.87 -13.64 -18.28
C ASP A 321 31.15 -12.48 -17.30
N GLY A 322 31.45 -11.24 -17.75
CA GLY A 322 31.59 -10.08 -16.86
C GLY A 322 32.19 -8.80 -17.44
N VAL A 323 32.23 -7.75 -16.62
CA VAL A 323 32.73 -6.42 -16.97
C VAL A 323 34.01 -6.06 -16.22
N THR A 324 34.90 -5.32 -16.88
CA THR A 324 36.08 -4.68 -16.28
C THR A 324 36.12 -3.23 -16.73
N VAL A 325 36.37 -2.32 -15.79
CA VAL A 325 36.40 -0.88 -16.05
C VAL A 325 37.71 -0.26 -15.55
N ARG A 326 38.08 0.90 -16.07
CA ARG A 326 39.11 1.77 -15.51
C ARG A 326 38.64 3.21 -15.63
N GLN A 327 39.35 4.18 -15.06
CA GLN A 327 38.97 5.59 -15.19
C GLN A 327 40.15 6.45 -15.63
N THR A 328 39.83 7.56 -16.29
CA THR A 328 40.80 8.57 -16.70
C THR A 328 40.41 9.95 -16.19
N LYS A 329 41.38 10.69 -15.67
CA LYS A 329 41.21 12.06 -15.21
C LYS A 329 42.50 12.83 -15.48
N ASP A 330 42.38 14.04 -16.06
CA ASP A 330 43.51 14.94 -16.33
C ASP A 330 44.69 14.31 -17.10
N GLY A 331 44.40 13.36 -17.99
CA GLY A 331 45.40 12.66 -18.80
C GLY A 331 46.01 11.41 -18.13
N GLU A 332 45.74 11.19 -16.85
CA GLU A 332 46.12 9.98 -16.12
C GLU A 332 45.07 8.88 -16.29
N THR A 333 45.52 7.63 -16.22
CA THR A 333 44.68 6.43 -16.32
C THR A 333 44.91 5.55 -15.10
N SER A 334 43.84 5.14 -14.44
CA SER A 334 43.91 4.22 -13.31
C SER A 334 44.28 2.80 -13.74
N ASP A 335 44.63 1.98 -12.75
CA ASP A 335 44.53 0.54 -12.88
C ASP A 335 43.10 0.09 -13.23
N ALA A 336 42.99 -1.11 -13.79
CA ALA A 336 41.69 -1.72 -14.07
C ALA A 336 41.05 -2.28 -12.80
N SER A 337 39.73 -2.17 -12.72
CA SER A 337 38.94 -2.81 -11.67
C SER A 337 39.09 -4.34 -11.76
N PRO A 338 38.89 -5.07 -10.64
CA PRO A 338 38.63 -6.49 -10.73
C PRO A 338 37.42 -6.77 -11.64
N LYS A 339 37.46 -7.88 -12.38
CA LYS A 339 36.34 -8.29 -13.23
C LYS A 339 35.12 -8.61 -12.37
N LYS A 340 33.99 -7.97 -12.67
CA LYS A 340 32.69 -8.22 -12.02
C LYS A 340 31.85 -9.10 -12.93
N SER A 341 31.48 -10.28 -12.46
CA SER A 341 30.61 -11.18 -13.21
C SER A 341 29.21 -10.63 -13.38
N TYR A 342 28.60 -10.88 -14.55
CA TYR A 342 27.20 -10.53 -14.79
C TYR A 342 26.27 -11.42 -13.99
N THR A 343 25.21 -10.82 -13.47
CA THR A 343 24.11 -11.54 -12.81
C THR A 343 22.79 -11.26 -13.49
N ILE A 344 21.86 -12.21 -13.39
CA ILE A 344 20.47 -12.02 -13.79
C ILE A 344 19.62 -12.16 -12.52
N ALA A 345 18.66 -11.25 -12.32
CA ALA A 345 17.71 -11.34 -11.22
C ALA A 345 17.00 -12.71 -11.20
N LYS A 346 16.64 -13.22 -10.02
CA LYS A 346 15.84 -14.46 -9.93
C LYS A 346 14.45 -14.23 -10.53
N PRO A 347 13.92 -15.15 -11.35
CA PRO A 347 12.54 -15.06 -11.82
C PRO A 347 11.57 -15.31 -10.66
N THR A 348 10.34 -14.81 -10.80
CA THR A 348 9.23 -15.13 -9.88
C THR A 348 8.34 -16.17 -10.51
N ILE A 349 7.75 -17.05 -9.70
CA ILE A 349 6.73 -18.01 -10.14
C ILE A 349 5.49 -17.89 -9.27
N ALA A 350 4.35 -17.85 -9.93
CA ALA A 350 3.03 -18.02 -9.36
C ALA A 350 2.39 -19.24 -10.01
N LEU A 351 2.04 -20.23 -9.19
CA LEU A 351 1.28 -21.39 -9.63
C LEU A 351 -0.20 -21.06 -9.57
N ALA A 352 -0.88 -21.19 -10.71
CA ALA A 352 -2.33 -21.11 -10.78
C ALA A 352 -2.97 -22.42 -10.31
N GLU A 353 -4.28 -22.35 -10.06
CA GLU A 353 -5.10 -23.47 -9.59
C GLU A 353 -4.89 -24.74 -10.43
N ILE A 354 -4.90 -25.87 -9.73
CA ILE A 354 -4.83 -27.20 -10.32
C ILE A 354 -6.10 -27.42 -11.14
N ARG A 355 -5.95 -27.77 -12.41
CA ARG A 355 -7.08 -28.03 -13.31
C ARG A 355 -7.12 -29.50 -13.70
N VAL A 356 -8.33 -30.02 -13.84
CA VAL A 356 -8.58 -31.34 -14.43
C VAL A 356 -8.77 -31.14 -15.93
N ASN A 357 -7.91 -31.76 -16.75
CA ASN A 357 -8.02 -31.67 -18.20
C ASN A 357 -8.60 -32.96 -18.80
N GLY A 358 -9.67 -32.80 -19.60
CA GLY A 358 -10.22 -33.85 -20.46
C GLY A 358 -10.89 -35.04 -19.75
N ALA A 359 -11.42 -35.97 -20.54
CA ALA A 359 -12.11 -37.18 -20.07
C ALA A 359 -11.22 -38.13 -19.24
N ASN A 360 -9.90 -37.99 -19.37
CA ASN A 360 -8.90 -38.86 -18.76
C ASN A 360 -8.55 -38.42 -17.32
N SER A 361 -9.09 -37.28 -16.86
CA SER A 361 -8.89 -36.73 -15.52
C SER A 361 -7.42 -36.47 -15.14
N GLU A 362 -6.56 -36.14 -16.11
CA GLU A 362 -5.17 -35.84 -15.82
C GLU A 362 -5.07 -34.46 -15.15
N LEU A 363 -4.40 -34.40 -13.99
CA LEU A 363 -4.17 -33.14 -13.29
C LEU A 363 -3.12 -32.34 -14.06
N SER A 364 -3.46 -31.09 -14.35
CA SER A 364 -2.57 -30.12 -14.97
C SER A 364 -2.45 -28.87 -14.11
N TYR A 365 -1.40 -28.10 -14.37
CA TYR A 365 -1.24 -26.78 -13.80
C TYR A 365 -0.88 -25.75 -14.85
N HIS A 366 -1.12 -24.50 -14.51
CA HIS A 366 -0.62 -23.35 -15.24
C HIS A 366 0.31 -22.56 -14.30
N ALA A 367 1.54 -22.34 -14.72
CA ALA A 367 2.50 -21.50 -14.03
C ALA A 367 2.68 -20.21 -14.81
N ALA A 368 2.74 -19.09 -14.12
CA ALA A 368 3.06 -17.79 -14.71
C ALA A 368 3.98 -17.01 -13.78
N GLY A 369 4.68 -16.02 -14.31
CA GLY A 369 5.62 -15.27 -13.50
C GLY A 369 6.21 -14.08 -14.20
N LYS A 370 7.17 -13.46 -13.52
CA LYS A 370 8.02 -12.40 -14.07
C LYS A 370 9.45 -12.87 -14.22
N GLY A 371 10.13 -12.34 -15.24
CA GLY A 371 11.51 -12.64 -15.54
C GLY A 371 12.16 -11.51 -16.34
N VAL A 372 13.40 -11.72 -16.74
CA VAL A 372 14.15 -10.78 -17.57
C VAL A 372 13.73 -10.96 -19.05
N PRO A 373 13.25 -9.91 -19.73
CA PRO A 373 12.80 -10.00 -21.13
C PRO A 373 13.83 -10.65 -22.05
N GLY A 374 13.38 -11.62 -22.86
CA GLY A 374 14.25 -12.39 -23.76
C GLY A 374 14.99 -13.55 -23.09
N ALA A 375 14.97 -13.67 -21.76
CA ALA A 375 15.55 -14.83 -21.08
C ALA A 375 14.70 -16.08 -21.31
N ARG A 376 15.34 -17.25 -21.36
CA ARG A 376 14.65 -18.55 -21.48
C ARG A 376 14.40 -19.13 -20.09
N ILE A 377 13.14 -19.46 -19.79
CA ILE A 377 12.79 -20.10 -18.52
C ILE A 377 13.20 -21.57 -18.55
N GLN A 378 13.79 -22.04 -17.46
CA GLN A 378 14.03 -23.45 -17.15
C GLN A 378 13.23 -23.84 -15.92
N VAL A 379 12.58 -25.00 -15.97
CA VAL A 379 11.76 -25.54 -14.88
C VAL A 379 12.44 -26.79 -14.32
N ALA A 380 12.59 -26.83 -12.99
CA ALA A 380 13.07 -28.01 -12.29
C ALA A 380 12.01 -29.12 -12.29
N ASN A 381 12.43 -30.36 -12.51
CA ASN A 381 11.61 -31.54 -12.27
C ASN A 381 11.80 -32.05 -10.83
N ALA A 382 11.00 -33.02 -10.41
CA ALA A 382 11.06 -33.58 -9.05
C ALA A 382 12.40 -34.29 -8.72
N SER A 383 13.17 -34.70 -9.74
CA SER A 383 14.50 -35.30 -9.60
C SER A 383 15.66 -34.29 -9.67
N GLY A 384 15.36 -32.98 -9.74
CA GLY A 384 16.37 -31.91 -9.75
C GLY A 384 16.94 -31.55 -11.14
N GLY A 385 16.50 -32.23 -12.19
CA GLY A 385 16.84 -31.90 -13.58
C GLY A 385 16.09 -30.66 -14.09
N TRP A 386 16.73 -29.89 -14.97
CA TRP A 386 16.16 -28.65 -15.52
C TRP A 386 15.76 -28.84 -16.98
N THR A 387 14.56 -28.36 -17.33
CA THR A 387 14.04 -28.45 -18.70
C THR A 387 13.61 -27.08 -19.21
N ASP A 388 13.94 -26.82 -20.47
CA ASP A 388 13.66 -25.54 -21.11
C ASP A 388 12.16 -25.35 -21.36
N ARG A 389 11.70 -24.10 -21.26
CA ARG A 389 10.34 -23.64 -21.54
C ARG A 389 10.40 -22.32 -22.34
N ASN A 390 9.30 -21.58 -22.30
CA ASN A 390 9.09 -20.35 -23.03
C ASN A 390 10.12 -19.27 -22.69
N VAL A 391 10.31 -18.37 -23.65
CA VAL A 391 11.07 -17.14 -23.50
C VAL A 391 10.20 -16.09 -22.82
N VAL A 392 10.78 -15.31 -21.93
CA VAL A 392 10.12 -14.20 -21.25
C VAL A 392 9.79 -13.10 -22.27
N GLY A 393 8.53 -12.65 -22.29
CA GLY A 393 8.04 -11.60 -23.17
C GLY A 393 8.71 -10.24 -22.91
N GLY A 394 8.52 -9.30 -23.84
CA GLY A 394 9.04 -7.93 -23.72
C GLY A 394 8.53 -7.17 -22.50
N ASP A 395 7.37 -7.55 -21.97
CA ASP A 395 6.73 -7.03 -20.76
C ASP A 395 7.20 -7.74 -19.46
N GLY A 396 8.22 -8.60 -19.59
CA GLY A 396 8.76 -9.40 -18.50
C GLY A 396 7.87 -10.56 -18.08
N SER A 397 6.77 -10.84 -18.78
CA SER A 397 5.84 -11.93 -18.42
C SER A 397 6.22 -13.25 -19.07
N TRP A 398 5.96 -14.36 -18.39
CA TRP A 398 6.01 -15.69 -18.96
C TRP A 398 4.92 -16.57 -18.36
N SER A 399 4.49 -17.60 -19.11
CA SER A 399 3.62 -18.65 -18.59
C SER A 399 3.86 -19.97 -19.32
N PHE A 400 3.50 -21.08 -18.68
CA PHE A 400 3.46 -22.40 -19.30
C PHE A 400 2.46 -23.30 -18.56
N SER A 401 2.02 -24.37 -19.22
CA SER A 401 1.22 -25.42 -18.59
C SER A 401 2.00 -26.73 -18.53
N GLY A 402 1.77 -27.54 -17.49
CA GLY A 402 2.46 -28.81 -17.30
C GLY A 402 1.60 -29.87 -16.62
N GLY A 403 2.05 -31.13 -16.68
CA GLY A 403 1.47 -32.25 -15.95
C GLY A 403 1.82 -32.19 -14.47
N TYR A 404 0.85 -32.43 -13.60
CA TYR A 404 0.89 -32.13 -12.16
C TYR A 404 1.83 -33.02 -11.31
N GLY A 405 2.39 -34.10 -11.87
CA GLY A 405 3.26 -35.04 -11.16
C GLY A 405 4.61 -34.50 -10.67
N ASN A 406 4.94 -33.23 -10.93
CA ASN A 406 6.22 -32.59 -10.58
C ASN A 406 6.01 -31.46 -9.55
N ALA A 407 5.58 -31.81 -8.34
CA ALA A 407 5.02 -30.90 -7.32
C ALA A 407 5.97 -29.83 -6.73
N PHE A 408 7.17 -29.61 -7.30
CA PHE A 408 8.07 -28.52 -6.91
C PHE A 408 8.57 -27.79 -8.16
N ALA A 409 7.75 -26.89 -8.69
CA ALA A 409 8.20 -26.04 -9.79
C ALA A 409 9.04 -24.90 -9.22
N ARG A 410 10.35 -25.11 -9.13
CA ARG A 410 11.31 -24.00 -9.15
C ARG A 410 11.62 -23.64 -10.58
N VAL A 411 11.77 -22.36 -10.83
CA VAL A 411 12.19 -21.87 -12.13
C VAL A 411 13.48 -21.09 -12.01
N ARG A 412 14.31 -21.16 -13.03
CA ARG A 412 15.44 -20.25 -13.22
C ARG A 412 15.39 -19.75 -14.64
N GLN A 413 16.18 -18.75 -14.95
CA GLN A 413 16.24 -18.22 -16.31
C GLN A 413 17.68 -18.19 -16.80
N VAL A 414 17.82 -18.38 -18.11
CA VAL A 414 19.11 -18.35 -18.80
C VAL A 414 19.05 -17.29 -19.88
N LEU A 415 20.02 -16.39 -19.88
CA LEU A 415 20.21 -15.39 -20.93
C LEU A 415 21.71 -15.16 -21.12
N ASP A 416 22.15 -15.16 -22.37
CA ASP A 416 23.55 -14.91 -22.73
C ASP A 416 24.55 -15.85 -22.03
N GLY A 417 24.18 -17.13 -21.90
CA GLY A 417 24.97 -18.14 -21.19
C GLY A 417 24.97 -18.03 -19.66
N ILE A 418 24.47 -16.92 -19.11
CA ILE A 418 24.36 -16.71 -17.66
C ILE A 418 23.06 -17.32 -17.14
N THR A 419 23.16 -18.05 -16.02
CA THR A 419 22.02 -18.68 -15.35
C THR A 419 21.71 -17.95 -14.04
N SER A 420 20.45 -17.57 -13.84
CA SER A 420 20.02 -16.96 -12.57
C SER A 420 20.03 -17.97 -11.41
N ALA A 421 19.98 -17.46 -10.18
CA ALA A 421 19.51 -18.27 -9.07
C ALA A 421 18.10 -18.81 -9.35
N ALA A 422 17.75 -19.94 -8.74
CA ALA A 422 16.39 -20.46 -8.79
C ALA A 422 15.42 -19.53 -8.04
N SER A 423 14.17 -19.50 -8.49
CA SER A 423 13.06 -18.91 -7.77
C SER A 423 12.88 -19.61 -6.43
N ASP A 424 12.13 -18.95 -5.54
CA ASP A 424 11.55 -19.62 -4.39
C ASP A 424 10.55 -20.69 -4.87
N ASP A 425 10.24 -21.65 -4.00
CA ASP A 425 9.28 -22.71 -4.32
C ASP A 425 7.88 -22.09 -4.52
N GLY A 426 7.24 -22.41 -5.64
CA GLY A 426 5.85 -22.04 -5.85
C GLY A 426 4.94 -22.82 -4.90
N GLU A 427 4.06 -22.12 -4.18
CA GLU A 427 3.05 -22.77 -3.33
C GLU A 427 1.84 -23.22 -4.17
N TRP A 428 1.46 -24.49 -4.05
CA TRP A 428 0.26 -25.01 -4.70
C TRP A 428 -1.00 -24.59 -3.95
N LYS A 429 -1.89 -23.90 -4.65
CA LYS A 429 -3.25 -23.68 -4.14
C LYS A 429 -4.15 -24.86 -4.52
N VAL A 430 -4.46 -25.69 -3.53
CA VAL A 430 -5.46 -26.76 -3.67
C VAL A 430 -6.86 -26.16 -3.43
N PRO A 431 -7.79 -26.27 -4.40
CA PRO A 431 -9.15 -25.79 -4.22
C PRO A 431 -9.83 -26.39 -2.97
N THR A 432 -10.48 -25.54 -2.19
CA THR A 432 -11.24 -25.96 -1.00
C THR A 432 -12.47 -26.77 -1.42
N PRO A 433 -12.69 -27.98 -0.88
CA PRO A 433 -13.91 -28.74 -1.15
C PRO A 433 -15.12 -28.06 -0.50
N THR A 434 -16.30 -28.28 -1.08
CA THR A 434 -17.56 -27.71 -0.57
C THR A 434 -18.41 -28.77 0.10
N ILE A 435 -19.31 -28.37 1.01
CA ILE A 435 -20.36 -29.23 1.57
C ILE A 435 -21.71 -28.69 1.06
N SER A 436 -22.37 -29.45 0.20
CA SER A 436 -23.71 -29.12 -0.28
C SER A 436 -24.78 -29.50 0.75
N SER A 437 -24.64 -30.68 1.38
CA SER A 437 -25.60 -31.24 2.33
C SER A 437 -24.92 -31.85 3.56
N ALA A 438 -25.55 -31.68 4.73
CA ALA A 438 -25.15 -32.29 6.00
C ALA A 438 -26.39 -32.68 6.82
N GLN A 439 -26.72 -33.97 6.88
CA GLN A 439 -27.94 -34.49 7.51
C GLN A 439 -27.61 -35.46 8.65
N ILE A 440 -28.38 -35.42 9.74
CA ILE A 440 -28.42 -36.51 10.72
C ILE A 440 -29.27 -37.63 10.15
N THR A 441 -28.72 -38.85 10.11
CA THR A 441 -29.40 -40.03 9.54
C THR A 441 -29.81 -41.07 10.58
N GLY A 442 -29.26 -41.04 11.80
CA GLY A 442 -29.68 -41.94 12.87
C GLY A 442 -28.66 -42.09 13.99
N VAL A 443 -28.71 -43.23 14.68
CA VAL A 443 -27.68 -43.71 15.61
C VAL A 443 -27.14 -45.07 15.21
N ASP A 444 -25.88 -45.31 15.53
CA ASP A 444 -25.31 -46.65 15.49
C ASP A 444 -25.66 -47.47 16.74
N GLY A 445 -25.29 -48.76 16.74
CA GLY A 445 -25.53 -49.67 17.85
C GLY A 445 -24.79 -49.32 19.14
N SER A 446 -23.88 -48.35 19.12
CA SER A 446 -23.18 -47.82 20.29
C SER A 446 -23.77 -46.50 20.80
N GLY A 447 -24.84 -46.01 20.18
CA GLY A 447 -25.51 -44.76 20.54
C GLY A 447 -24.85 -43.50 19.99
N LYS A 448 -23.88 -43.61 19.06
CA LYS A 448 -23.28 -42.44 18.38
C LYS A 448 -24.15 -41.96 17.23
N THR A 449 -24.23 -40.65 17.05
CA THR A 449 -25.01 -40.03 15.98
C THR A 449 -24.33 -40.30 14.62
N GLN A 450 -25.14 -40.70 13.64
CA GLN A 450 -24.75 -40.92 12.25
C GLN A 450 -25.13 -39.72 11.39
N TYR A 451 -24.25 -39.39 10.45
CA TYR A 451 -24.44 -38.27 9.54
C TYR A 451 -24.21 -38.70 8.08
N ALA A 452 -24.97 -38.08 7.18
CA ALA A 452 -24.72 -38.10 5.75
C ALA A 452 -24.21 -36.75 5.27
N LEU A 453 -23.15 -36.76 4.47
CA LEU A 453 -22.49 -35.58 3.93
C LEU A 453 -22.35 -35.73 2.42
N GLU A 454 -22.59 -34.64 1.69
CA GLU A 454 -22.38 -34.56 0.25
C GLU A 454 -21.69 -33.25 -0.09
N GLY A 455 -20.92 -33.26 -1.17
CA GLY A 455 -20.21 -32.07 -1.60
C GLY A 455 -19.49 -32.22 -2.92
N THR A 456 -18.72 -31.20 -3.25
CA THR A 456 -17.81 -31.20 -4.40
C THR A 456 -16.37 -31.00 -3.96
N GLY A 457 -15.43 -31.46 -4.78
CA GLY A 457 -14.00 -31.33 -4.54
C GLY A 457 -13.20 -31.56 -5.81
N LEU A 458 -11.88 -31.44 -5.71
CA LEU A 458 -10.98 -31.76 -6.82
C LEU A 458 -11.01 -33.27 -7.09
N ALA A 459 -11.33 -33.70 -8.32
CA ALA A 459 -11.42 -35.10 -8.69
C ALA A 459 -10.14 -35.89 -8.32
N HIS A 460 -10.29 -37.17 -7.96
CA HIS A 460 -9.20 -38.07 -7.53
C HIS A 460 -8.46 -37.70 -6.25
N THR A 461 -8.86 -36.62 -5.57
CA THR A 461 -8.34 -36.29 -4.24
C THR A 461 -9.14 -36.99 -3.13
N THR A 462 -8.60 -36.95 -1.91
CA THR A 462 -9.31 -37.40 -0.72
C THR A 462 -9.76 -36.19 0.09
N VAL A 463 -11.05 -36.13 0.38
CA VAL A 463 -11.62 -35.16 1.32
C VAL A 463 -11.55 -35.76 2.71
N GLN A 464 -10.92 -35.06 3.64
CA GLN A 464 -11.01 -35.34 5.07
C GLN A 464 -12.21 -34.60 5.65
N ILE A 465 -12.86 -35.23 6.62
CA ILE A 465 -14.06 -34.72 7.27
C ILE A 465 -13.77 -34.51 8.75
N ARG A 466 -14.00 -33.28 9.23
CA ARG A 466 -13.88 -32.91 10.64
C ARG A 466 -15.26 -32.77 11.24
N ASN A 467 -15.47 -33.46 12.35
CA ASN A 467 -16.62 -33.25 13.21
C ASN A 467 -16.11 -32.84 14.59
N GLY A 468 -16.49 -31.64 15.05
CA GLY A 468 -15.90 -31.04 16.23
C GLY A 468 -14.42 -30.72 16.10
N SER A 469 -13.64 -31.16 17.10
CA SER A 469 -12.19 -30.93 17.18
C SER A 469 -11.35 -31.95 16.39
N SER A 470 -11.95 -33.06 15.93
CA SER A 470 -11.22 -34.20 15.37
C SER A 470 -11.60 -34.51 13.92
N TRP A 471 -10.62 -34.92 13.11
CA TRP A 471 -10.86 -35.48 11.78
C TRP A 471 -11.28 -36.93 11.94
N VAL A 472 -12.51 -37.24 11.51
CA VAL A 472 -13.20 -38.51 11.87
C VAL A 472 -13.36 -39.45 10.68
N ASP A 473 -13.24 -38.94 9.45
CA ASP A 473 -13.52 -39.73 8.24
C ASP A 473 -12.82 -39.16 7.01
N SER A 474 -12.76 -39.94 5.93
CA SER A 474 -12.25 -39.50 4.64
C SER A 474 -12.90 -40.21 3.46
N VAL A 475 -13.07 -39.50 2.33
CA VAL A 475 -13.71 -40.03 1.13
C VAL A 475 -12.99 -39.59 -0.14
N LYS A 476 -12.89 -40.47 -1.14
CA LYS A 476 -12.37 -40.09 -2.46
C LYS A 476 -13.40 -39.28 -3.25
N VAL A 477 -12.95 -38.23 -3.92
CA VAL A 477 -13.75 -37.47 -4.86
C VAL A 477 -13.81 -38.22 -6.19
N GLY A 478 -15.03 -38.44 -6.70
CA GLY A 478 -15.28 -39.04 -7.99
C GLY A 478 -14.72 -38.23 -9.16
N GLN A 479 -14.69 -38.84 -10.34
CA GLN A 479 -14.24 -38.19 -11.58
C GLN A 479 -15.12 -36.98 -11.95
N ASP A 480 -16.39 -37.01 -11.55
CA ASP A 480 -17.36 -35.93 -11.72
C ASP A 480 -17.20 -34.78 -10.70
N GLY A 481 -16.17 -34.85 -9.85
CA GLY A 481 -15.89 -33.85 -8.81
C GLY A 481 -16.82 -33.94 -7.60
N LYS A 482 -17.67 -34.98 -7.50
CA LYS A 482 -18.59 -35.17 -6.37
C LYS A 482 -18.06 -36.18 -5.37
N TRP A 483 -18.47 -36.03 -4.12
CA TRP A 483 -18.20 -37.00 -3.06
C TRP A 483 -19.41 -37.11 -2.14
N SER A 484 -19.60 -38.28 -1.54
CA SER A 484 -20.65 -38.52 -0.55
C SER A 484 -20.21 -39.52 0.51
N VAL A 485 -20.67 -39.30 1.73
CA VAL A 485 -20.51 -40.21 2.87
C VAL A 485 -21.89 -40.46 3.44
N ALA A 486 -22.35 -41.72 3.41
CA ALA A 486 -23.72 -42.05 3.81
C ALA A 486 -23.90 -42.23 5.32
N LYS A 487 -22.86 -42.71 6.03
CA LYS A 487 -22.93 -43.04 7.47
C LYS A 487 -21.57 -42.81 8.15
N SER A 488 -21.24 -41.55 8.40
CA SER A 488 -20.10 -41.22 9.27
C SER A 488 -20.55 -41.19 10.73
N THR A 489 -19.75 -41.70 11.66
CA THR A 489 -20.07 -41.72 13.10
C THR A 489 -19.23 -40.70 13.86
N ALA A 490 -19.85 -39.94 14.75
CA ALA A 490 -19.12 -39.05 15.64
C ALA A 490 -19.76 -39.00 17.04
N THR A 491 -18.96 -38.63 18.03
CA THR A 491 -19.43 -38.31 19.39
C THR A 491 -20.23 -37.01 19.32
N GLN A 492 -21.50 -37.05 19.74
CA GLN A 492 -22.51 -35.98 19.83
C GLN A 492 -21.99 -34.53 19.66
N ASP A 493 -21.59 -34.15 18.44
CA ASP A 493 -21.18 -32.79 18.12
C ASP A 493 -22.10 -32.26 17.03
N THR A 494 -22.95 -31.32 17.42
CA THR A 494 -23.93 -30.67 16.55
C THR A 494 -23.44 -29.32 16.03
N SER A 495 -22.19 -28.97 16.33
CA SER A 495 -21.66 -27.66 16.00
C SER A 495 -21.51 -27.46 14.49
N GLY A 496 -21.48 -28.54 13.69
CA GLY A 496 -21.49 -28.54 12.22
C GLY A 496 -20.24 -29.17 11.59
N ALA A 497 -20.36 -29.67 10.36
CA ALA A 497 -19.29 -30.33 9.63
C ALA A 497 -18.34 -29.32 8.95
N VAL A 498 -17.05 -29.64 8.93
CA VAL A 498 -16.03 -28.94 8.15
C VAL A 498 -15.28 -29.98 7.32
N VAL A 499 -14.98 -29.67 6.07
CA VAL A 499 -14.18 -30.53 5.20
C VAL A 499 -12.93 -29.81 4.72
N ARG A 500 -11.89 -30.57 4.41
CA ARG A 500 -10.74 -30.08 3.65
C ARG A 500 -10.28 -31.19 2.71
N VAL A 501 -9.59 -30.84 1.64
CA VAL A 501 -8.84 -31.83 0.88
C VAL A 501 -7.58 -32.17 1.68
N ALA A 502 -7.31 -33.45 1.85
CA ALA A 502 -5.97 -33.94 2.10
C ALA A 502 -5.58 -34.83 0.91
N GLY A 503 -4.80 -34.26 0.01
CA GLY A 503 -4.27 -34.97 -1.14
C GLY A 503 -2.79 -35.22 -0.96
N SER A 504 -2.33 -36.45 -1.18
CA SER A 504 -0.91 -36.70 -1.41
C SER A 504 -0.63 -36.55 -2.90
N ILE A 505 0.32 -35.68 -3.23
CA ILE A 505 0.70 -35.30 -4.59
C ILE A 505 2.20 -35.45 -4.69
N GLY A 506 2.68 -36.30 -5.61
CA GLY A 506 4.12 -36.58 -5.72
C GLY A 506 4.74 -37.13 -4.43
N GLY A 507 3.95 -37.78 -3.57
CA GLY A 507 4.37 -38.27 -2.25
C GLY A 507 4.29 -37.24 -1.11
N VAL A 508 3.89 -36.00 -1.39
CA VAL A 508 3.76 -34.92 -0.40
C VAL A 508 2.30 -34.60 -0.13
N THR A 509 1.92 -34.54 1.15
CA THR A 509 0.53 -34.25 1.53
C THR A 509 0.29 -32.74 1.53
N HIS A 510 -0.64 -32.28 0.69
CA HIS A 510 -1.12 -30.90 0.67
C HIS A 510 -2.53 -30.83 1.26
N TYR A 511 -2.76 -29.78 2.04
CA TYR A 511 -4.06 -29.49 2.63
C TYR A 511 -4.65 -28.25 1.99
N SER A 512 -5.91 -28.33 1.54
CA SER A 512 -6.66 -27.12 1.22
C SER A 512 -6.96 -26.32 2.49
N ALA A 513 -7.39 -25.07 2.32
CA ALA A 513 -8.13 -24.42 3.40
C ALA A 513 -9.35 -25.27 3.80
N ALA A 514 -9.79 -25.11 5.04
CA ALA A 514 -11.02 -25.74 5.51
C ALA A 514 -12.24 -25.06 4.88
N SER A 515 -13.28 -25.84 4.56
CA SER A 515 -14.55 -25.31 4.11
C SER A 515 -15.19 -24.43 5.19
N ALA A 516 -16.12 -23.57 4.78
CA ALA A 516 -17.05 -22.99 5.73
C ALA A 516 -17.78 -24.12 6.49
N LYS A 517 -18.09 -23.86 7.75
CA LYS A 517 -18.80 -24.79 8.61
C LYS A 517 -20.24 -24.97 8.10
N LYS A 518 -20.64 -26.20 7.83
CA LYS A 518 -22.02 -26.55 7.45
C LYS A 518 -22.76 -27.09 8.66
N SER A 519 -23.78 -26.37 9.11
CA SER A 519 -24.66 -26.83 10.18
C SER A 519 -25.41 -28.09 9.76
N TYR A 520 -25.57 -29.03 10.69
CA TYR A 520 -26.38 -30.21 10.48
C TYR A 520 -27.87 -29.84 10.48
N THR A 521 -28.63 -30.53 9.64
CA THR A 521 -30.09 -30.54 9.73
C THR A 521 -30.60 -31.95 10.00
N ILE A 522 -31.84 -32.04 10.47
CA ILE A 522 -32.55 -33.29 10.67
C ILE A 522 -33.78 -33.28 9.76
N ALA A 523 -33.96 -34.35 8.98
CA ALA A 523 -35.09 -34.48 8.07
C ALA A 523 -36.41 -34.41 8.83
N LYS A 524 -37.50 -33.95 8.20
CA LYS A 524 -38.84 -34.03 8.82
C LYS A 524 -39.27 -35.49 8.98
N PRO A 525 -40.01 -35.85 10.05
CA PRO A 525 -40.60 -37.18 10.17
C PRO A 525 -41.70 -37.36 9.11
N THR A 526 -42.11 -38.59 8.86
CA THR A 526 -43.29 -38.89 8.04
C THR A 526 -44.41 -39.39 8.93
N ILE A 527 -45.66 -39.09 8.57
CA ILE A 527 -46.87 -39.65 9.19
C ILE A 527 -47.45 -40.67 8.22
N THR A 528 -47.47 -41.95 8.63
CA THR A 528 -48.02 -43.05 7.83
C THR A 528 -49.48 -43.33 8.17
N SER A 529 -49.90 -43.03 9.40
CA SER A 529 -51.31 -43.08 9.83
C SER A 529 -51.52 -42.08 10.97
N PRO A 530 -52.67 -41.38 11.05
CA PRO A 530 -53.74 -41.35 10.04
C PRO A 530 -53.30 -40.68 8.72
N GLY A 531 -53.96 -41.05 7.62
CA GLY A 531 -53.78 -40.40 6.32
C GLY A 531 -54.31 -38.96 6.32
N ASP A 532 -53.86 -38.15 5.36
CA ASP A 532 -54.36 -36.78 5.21
C ASP A 532 -55.85 -36.80 4.83
N GLY A 533 -56.66 -36.00 5.51
CA GLY A 533 -58.11 -35.96 5.40
C GLY A 533 -58.86 -37.09 6.11
N ALA A 534 -58.18 -37.99 6.82
CA ALA A 534 -58.82 -39.15 7.45
C ALA A 534 -59.76 -38.75 8.60
N THR A 535 -60.83 -39.54 8.77
CA THR A 535 -61.71 -39.47 9.94
C THR A 535 -61.28 -40.50 10.98
N VAL A 536 -61.03 -40.06 12.22
CA VAL A 536 -60.60 -40.90 13.35
C VAL A 536 -61.56 -40.76 14.53
N GLN A 537 -61.54 -41.71 15.46
CA GLN A 537 -62.28 -41.57 16.72
C GLN A 537 -61.57 -40.60 17.67
N ALA A 538 -62.26 -40.14 18.72
CA ALA A 538 -61.68 -39.29 19.77
C ALA A 538 -60.45 -39.91 20.46
N SER A 539 -60.28 -41.24 20.36
CA SER A 539 -59.03 -41.92 20.69
C SER A 539 -58.50 -42.63 19.44
N PHE A 540 -57.24 -42.37 19.08
CA PHE A 540 -56.61 -42.94 17.89
C PHE A 540 -55.09 -43.00 18.06
N THR A 541 -54.45 -43.84 17.27
CA THR A 541 -52.99 -43.99 17.26
C THR A 541 -52.41 -43.36 16.00
N ALA A 542 -51.40 -42.51 16.18
CA ALA A 542 -50.58 -41.97 15.10
C ALA A 542 -49.30 -42.79 14.96
N HIS A 543 -48.94 -43.14 13.72
CA HIS A 543 -47.73 -43.87 13.38
C HIS A 543 -46.95 -43.12 12.29
N GLY A 544 -45.64 -43.37 12.23
CA GLY A 544 -44.82 -42.85 11.15
C GLY A 544 -43.37 -43.27 11.19
N LYS A 545 -42.58 -42.70 10.27
CA LYS A 545 -41.12 -42.87 10.24
C LYS A 545 -40.40 -41.64 10.75
N GLY A 546 -39.25 -41.85 11.36
CA GLY A 546 -38.36 -40.80 11.84
C GLY A 546 -36.90 -41.24 11.83
N VAL A 547 -36.01 -40.35 12.24
CA VAL A 547 -34.59 -40.63 12.45
C VAL A 547 -34.46 -41.47 13.73
N SER A 548 -33.77 -42.61 13.66
CA SER A 548 -33.67 -43.52 14.81
C SER A 548 -33.11 -42.81 16.05
N GLY A 549 -33.74 -43.07 17.20
CA GLY A 549 -33.45 -42.45 18.49
C GLY A 549 -33.76 -40.95 18.60
N ALA A 550 -34.34 -40.30 17.59
CA ALA A 550 -34.84 -38.93 17.72
C ALA A 550 -36.11 -38.91 18.60
N GLN A 551 -36.36 -37.79 19.28
CA GLN A 551 -37.62 -37.54 19.98
C GLN A 551 -38.62 -36.93 19.01
N VAL A 552 -39.65 -37.69 18.64
CA VAL A 552 -40.81 -37.18 17.91
C VAL A 552 -41.72 -36.43 18.88
N SER A 553 -42.17 -35.25 18.46
CA SER A 553 -43.16 -34.41 19.14
C SER A 553 -44.39 -34.31 18.23
N ALA A 554 -45.48 -34.95 18.62
CA ALA A 554 -46.75 -34.94 17.91
C ALA A 554 -47.75 -34.04 18.67
N LYS A 555 -48.28 -33.03 17.99
CA LYS A 555 -49.19 -32.03 18.54
C LYS A 555 -50.53 -32.04 17.84
N ILE A 556 -51.60 -32.06 18.62
CA ILE A 556 -52.99 -31.89 18.16
C ILE A 556 -53.78 -31.15 19.24
N GLU A 557 -54.59 -30.16 18.88
CA GLU A 557 -55.41 -29.35 19.83
C GLU A 557 -54.63 -28.77 21.04
N GLY A 558 -53.36 -28.41 20.85
CA GLY A 558 -52.53 -27.91 21.95
C GLY A 558 -51.98 -29.00 22.88
N VAL A 559 -52.47 -30.25 22.78
CA VAL A 559 -51.87 -31.41 23.43
C VAL A 559 -50.62 -31.83 22.65
N THR A 560 -49.49 -31.93 23.35
CA THR A 560 -48.23 -32.43 22.78
C THR A 560 -47.87 -33.74 23.46
N LYS A 561 -47.60 -34.77 22.65
CA LYS A 561 -47.08 -36.05 23.11
C LYS A 561 -45.73 -36.30 22.45
N SER A 562 -44.83 -36.94 23.20
CA SER A 562 -43.48 -37.23 22.73
C SER A 562 -43.15 -38.71 22.83
N VAL A 563 -42.45 -39.23 21.83
CA VAL A 563 -41.97 -40.62 21.79
C VAL A 563 -40.59 -40.67 21.15
N THR A 564 -39.78 -41.65 21.53
CA THR A 564 -38.50 -41.90 20.88
C THR A 564 -38.70 -42.81 19.67
N VAL A 565 -38.15 -42.43 18.52
CA VAL A 565 -38.13 -43.27 17.31
C VAL A 565 -37.26 -44.50 17.59
N ASN A 566 -37.78 -45.69 17.29
CA ASN A 566 -37.04 -46.93 17.54
C ASN A 566 -35.91 -47.16 16.51
N ALA A 567 -35.15 -48.25 16.68
CA ALA A 567 -34.03 -48.60 15.80
C ALA A 567 -34.44 -48.85 14.33
N ASN A 568 -35.70 -49.25 14.09
CA ASN A 568 -36.26 -49.48 12.76
C ASN A 568 -36.81 -48.20 12.11
N GLY A 569 -36.66 -47.06 12.79
CA GLY A 569 -37.15 -45.77 12.35
C GLY A 569 -38.64 -45.56 12.57
N ASP A 570 -39.32 -46.43 13.33
CA ASP A 570 -40.76 -46.31 13.62
C ASP A 570 -41.01 -45.52 14.90
N TRP A 571 -42.07 -44.71 14.87
CA TRP A 571 -42.63 -44.07 16.06
C TRP A 571 -44.14 -44.31 16.14
N THR A 572 -44.68 -44.29 17.35
CA THR A 572 -46.11 -44.50 17.62
C THR A 572 -46.54 -43.67 18.81
N VAL A 573 -47.65 -42.94 18.67
CA VAL A 573 -48.23 -42.08 19.70
C VAL A 573 -49.74 -42.28 19.76
N ASP A 574 -50.25 -42.64 20.93
CA ASP A 574 -51.69 -42.74 21.16
C ASP A 574 -52.25 -41.39 21.61
N PHE A 575 -53.35 -40.93 21.02
CA PHE A 575 -54.15 -39.80 21.48
C PHE A 575 -55.47 -40.29 22.05
N THR A 576 -55.95 -39.63 23.10
CA THR A 576 -57.17 -40.01 23.84
C THR A 576 -57.95 -38.76 24.20
N GLY A 577 -59.25 -38.75 23.94
CA GLY A 577 -60.13 -37.64 24.29
C GLY A 577 -59.91 -36.36 23.47
N VAL A 578 -59.50 -36.49 22.20
CA VAL A 578 -59.37 -35.35 21.28
C VAL A 578 -60.77 -34.83 20.92
N ALA A 579 -60.98 -33.52 20.88
CA ALA A 579 -62.29 -32.95 20.63
C ALA A 579 -62.77 -33.24 19.20
N GLY A 580 -64.09 -33.42 19.05
CA GLY A 580 -64.70 -33.68 17.75
C GLY A 580 -64.61 -32.46 16.83
N GLY A 581 -64.30 -32.69 15.55
CA GLY A 581 -64.15 -31.62 14.56
C GLY A 581 -62.91 -31.76 13.66
N LYS A 582 -62.67 -30.76 12.82
CA LYS A 582 -61.46 -30.71 11.97
C LYS A 582 -60.26 -30.29 12.80
N GLN A 583 -59.19 -31.09 12.76
CA GLN A 583 -57.96 -30.87 13.51
C GLN A 583 -56.72 -31.00 12.61
N GLU A 584 -55.62 -30.35 13.01
CA GLU A 584 -54.32 -30.51 12.38
C GLU A 584 -53.38 -31.30 13.31
N LEU A 585 -52.94 -32.47 12.86
CA LEU A 585 -51.86 -33.22 13.48
C LEU A 585 -50.53 -32.67 12.94
N SER A 586 -49.73 -32.06 13.81
CA SER A 586 -48.41 -31.55 13.49
C SER A 586 -47.34 -32.37 14.20
N VAL A 587 -46.41 -32.95 13.44
CA VAL A 587 -45.37 -33.85 13.96
C VAL A 587 -44.00 -33.34 13.55
N SER A 588 -43.15 -33.00 14.52
CA SER A 588 -41.72 -32.73 14.31
C SER A 588 -40.88 -33.77 15.04
N GLN A 589 -39.59 -33.83 14.74
CA GLN A 589 -38.65 -34.61 15.52
C GLN A 589 -37.45 -33.77 15.91
N SER A 590 -36.86 -34.11 17.06
CA SER A 590 -35.69 -33.43 17.58
C SER A 590 -34.63 -34.42 18.01
N ARG A 591 -33.37 -34.02 17.84
CA ARG A 591 -32.22 -34.80 18.31
C ARG A 591 -31.03 -33.87 18.51
N ASP A 592 -30.31 -34.08 19.60
CA ASP A 592 -29.10 -33.34 19.96
C ASP A 592 -29.30 -31.80 19.87
N GLY A 593 -30.50 -31.32 20.23
CA GLY A 593 -30.87 -29.90 20.18
C GLY A 593 -31.30 -29.36 18.80
N LEU A 594 -31.22 -30.16 17.74
CA LEU A 594 -31.75 -29.81 16.41
C LEU A 594 -33.20 -30.26 16.28
N VAL A 595 -34.05 -29.43 15.68
CA VAL A 595 -35.48 -29.71 15.46
C VAL A 595 -35.77 -29.69 13.97
N SER A 596 -36.46 -30.72 13.49
CA SER A 596 -36.89 -30.80 12.09
C SER A 596 -38.03 -29.82 11.81
N PRO A 597 -38.27 -29.46 10.54
CA PRO A 597 -39.59 -28.98 10.12
C PRO A 597 -40.68 -29.98 10.54
N ALA A 598 -41.89 -29.48 10.80
CA ALA A 598 -43.03 -30.32 11.12
C ALA A 598 -43.68 -30.88 9.84
N GLU A 599 -44.00 -32.16 9.85
CA GLU A 599 -44.97 -32.76 8.93
C GLU A 599 -46.39 -32.51 9.46
N ARG A 600 -47.32 -32.17 8.58
CA ARG A 600 -48.70 -31.84 8.95
C ARG A 600 -49.71 -32.72 8.22
N ARG A 601 -50.80 -33.06 8.90
CA ARG A 601 -51.96 -33.77 8.36
C ARG A 601 -53.23 -33.13 8.89
N ASN A 602 -54.17 -32.86 8.01
CA ASN A 602 -55.52 -32.46 8.39
C ASN A 602 -56.34 -33.73 8.66
N ILE A 603 -57.02 -33.83 9.79
CA ILE A 603 -57.86 -34.97 10.13
C ILE A 603 -59.21 -34.50 10.68
N THR A 604 -60.21 -35.38 10.67
CA THR A 604 -61.52 -35.11 11.30
C THR A 604 -61.72 -36.08 12.46
N VAL A 605 -61.95 -35.59 13.66
CA VAL A 605 -62.27 -36.41 14.83
C VAL A 605 -63.78 -36.56 14.94
N ALA A 606 -64.27 -37.79 14.94
CA ALA A 606 -65.70 -38.09 15.07
C ALA A 606 -66.19 -37.74 16.48
N GLY A 607 -67.24 -36.89 16.57
CA GLY A 607 -67.90 -36.58 17.84
C GLY A 607 -68.72 -37.77 18.36
N SER A 608 -68.81 -37.92 19.68
CA SER A 608 -69.66 -38.93 20.32
C SER A 608 -71.14 -38.70 19.99
N ALA A 609 -71.83 -39.73 19.51
CA ALA A 609 -73.28 -39.69 19.30
C ALA A 609 -74.02 -39.42 20.63
N PRO A 610 -75.08 -38.58 20.65
CA PRO A 610 -75.89 -38.37 21.86
C PRO A 610 -76.55 -39.68 22.29
N GLY A 611 -76.39 -40.08 23.57
CA GLY A 611 -77.02 -41.27 24.13
C GLY A 611 -78.55 -41.15 24.24
N THR A 612 -79.23 -42.30 24.15
CA THR A 612 -80.68 -42.49 24.24
C THR A 612 -81.28 -41.92 25.55
N PRO A 613 -82.47 -41.25 25.54
CA PRO A 613 -83.07 -40.68 26.75
C PRO A 613 -83.53 -41.74 27.78
N PRO A 614 -83.48 -41.47 29.11
CA PRO A 614 -84.06 -42.34 30.13
C PRO A 614 -85.59 -42.20 30.22
N SER A 615 -86.29 -43.29 30.55
CA SER A 615 -87.75 -43.44 30.43
C SER A 615 -88.61 -42.98 31.62
N SER A 616 -88.07 -42.38 32.68
CA SER A 616 -88.88 -41.71 33.71
C SER A 616 -88.05 -40.84 34.66
N CYS A 617 -88.61 -39.70 35.08
CA CYS A 617 -88.02 -38.79 36.06
C CYS A 617 -88.49 -39.16 37.48
N GLY A 618 -87.68 -39.94 38.21
CA GLY A 618 -87.93 -40.25 39.62
C GLY A 618 -87.15 -39.32 40.55
N GLY A 619 -87.88 -38.63 41.44
CA GLY A 619 -87.40 -38.05 42.71
C GLY A 619 -86.28 -37.00 42.62
N ALA A 620 -86.62 -35.73 42.78
CA ALA A 620 -85.66 -34.66 43.03
C ALA A 620 -84.78 -35.00 44.27
N PRO A 621 -83.43 -35.03 44.17
CA PRO A 621 -82.58 -35.09 45.35
C PRO A 621 -82.63 -33.75 46.09
N ALA A 622 -82.68 -33.81 47.42
CA ALA A 622 -82.57 -32.66 48.30
C ALA A 622 -81.30 -31.86 48.00
N TRP A 623 -81.43 -30.54 47.88
CA TRP A 623 -80.30 -29.62 47.71
C TRP A 623 -79.49 -29.54 49.01
N ASP A 624 -78.25 -30.04 48.96
CA ASP A 624 -77.26 -29.89 50.02
C ASP A 624 -76.47 -28.60 49.78
N SER A 625 -76.73 -27.58 50.60
CA SER A 625 -76.08 -26.27 50.54
C SER A 625 -74.61 -26.29 51.03
N SER A 626 -74.05 -27.44 51.40
CA SER A 626 -72.70 -27.56 51.97
C SER A 626 -71.56 -27.81 50.96
N LYS A 627 -71.83 -27.80 49.64
CA LYS A 627 -70.80 -28.04 48.60
C LYS A 627 -70.38 -26.85 47.75
N ILE A 628 -70.71 -25.62 48.15
CA ILE A 628 -70.12 -24.42 47.51
C ILE A 628 -68.91 -23.97 48.33
N TYR A 629 -67.72 -24.34 47.88
CA TYR A 629 -66.47 -23.77 48.37
C TYR A 629 -66.19 -22.46 47.64
N TRP A 630 -66.10 -21.36 48.39
CA TRP A 630 -65.62 -20.06 47.92
C TRP A 630 -64.09 -20.04 47.95
N GLY A 631 -63.47 -19.98 46.78
CA GLY A 631 -62.03 -19.78 46.63
C GLY A 631 -61.60 -19.93 45.17
N GLY A 632 -61.49 -18.79 44.47
CA GLY A 632 -60.90 -18.71 43.11
C GLY A 632 -61.85 -18.15 42.05
N ASP A 633 -62.01 -16.83 42.04
CA ASP A 633 -62.45 -15.93 40.96
C ASP A 633 -63.32 -16.51 39.83
N LEU A 634 -64.65 -16.49 40.03
CA LEU A 634 -65.60 -16.36 38.94
C LEU A 634 -66.15 -14.92 38.95
N VAL A 635 -65.57 -14.06 38.11
CA VAL A 635 -66.07 -12.71 37.88
C VAL A 635 -67.33 -12.81 37.00
N PHE A 636 -68.49 -12.47 37.56
CA PHE A 636 -69.68 -12.18 36.76
C PHE A 636 -69.68 -10.69 36.44
N ASP A 637 -69.33 -10.36 35.20
CA ASP A 637 -69.47 -8.99 34.71
C ASP A 637 -70.91 -8.77 34.24
N VAL A 638 -71.64 -7.92 34.95
CA VAL A 638 -72.99 -7.48 34.57
C VAL A 638 -72.88 -6.00 34.27
N THR A 639 -72.48 -5.67 33.04
CA THR A 639 -72.68 -4.33 32.49
C THR A 639 -73.93 -4.27 31.63
N ASP A 640 -74.69 -3.22 31.89
CA ASP A 640 -76.02 -2.89 31.40
C ASP A 640 -76.30 -3.14 29.91
N VAL A 641 -77.43 -3.82 29.70
CA VAL A 641 -78.53 -3.52 28.77
C VAL A 641 -78.25 -2.36 27.78
N ASN A 642 -77.88 -2.70 26.53
CA ASN A 642 -78.34 -2.12 25.25
C ASN A 642 -77.31 -2.26 24.09
N ASN A 643 -77.12 -3.46 23.52
CA ASN A 643 -76.94 -3.67 22.06
C ASN A 643 -76.91 -5.18 21.70
N PRO A 644 -77.48 -5.62 20.56
CA PRO A 644 -77.66 -7.02 20.21
C PRO A 644 -76.52 -7.53 19.31
N SER A 645 -75.71 -8.48 19.80
CA SER A 645 -74.94 -9.46 18.98
C SER A 645 -73.92 -10.22 19.85
N ALA A 646 -74.40 -10.99 20.80
CA ALA A 646 -73.67 -12.12 21.39
C ALA A 646 -74.74 -12.92 22.15
N GLY A 647 -75.13 -14.09 21.66
CA GLY A 647 -74.32 -15.28 21.96
C GLY A 647 -74.64 -15.80 23.36
N TYR A 648 -75.94 -15.96 23.70
CA TYR A 648 -76.33 -16.74 24.87
C TYR A 648 -75.91 -18.19 24.65
N THR A 649 -74.86 -18.63 25.34
CA THR A 649 -74.58 -20.06 25.49
C THR A 649 -75.52 -20.59 26.55
N VAL A 650 -76.70 -21.05 26.11
CA VAL A 650 -77.58 -21.89 26.91
C VAL A 650 -76.86 -23.22 27.11
N TYR A 651 -76.50 -23.56 28.35
CA TYR A 651 -76.14 -24.94 28.67
C TYR A 651 -77.39 -25.81 28.54
N ARG A 652 -77.62 -26.37 27.35
CA ARG A 652 -78.55 -27.49 27.20
C ARG A 652 -77.85 -28.74 27.73
N ALA A 653 -78.05 -29.04 29.00
CA ALA A 653 -78.13 -30.45 29.37
C ALA A 653 -79.37 -30.99 28.65
N ALA A 654 -79.24 -32.09 27.91
CA ALA A 654 -80.17 -32.49 26.85
C ALA A 654 -81.67 -32.64 27.24
N TRP A 655 -82.05 -32.45 28.51
CA TRP A 655 -83.43 -32.64 29.00
C TRP A 655 -83.91 -31.65 30.08
N TRP A 656 -83.23 -30.52 30.35
CA TRP A 656 -83.65 -29.57 31.41
C TRP A 656 -83.63 -28.10 30.96
N ASN A 657 -84.72 -27.37 31.22
CA ASN A 657 -84.80 -25.90 31.14
C ASN A 657 -84.91 -25.33 32.56
N VAL A 658 -84.08 -24.33 32.90
CA VAL A 658 -84.09 -23.66 34.20
C VAL A 658 -84.62 -22.24 34.02
N ASN A 659 -85.70 -21.89 34.73
CA ASN A 659 -86.23 -20.52 34.78
C ASN A 659 -85.92 -19.90 36.14
N VAL A 660 -85.36 -18.68 36.13
CA VAL A 660 -85.07 -17.92 37.36
C VAL A 660 -86.15 -16.85 37.55
N ARG A 661 -86.76 -16.77 38.74
CA ARG A 661 -87.70 -15.70 39.10
C ARG A 661 -87.29 -15.03 40.42
N PRO A 662 -87.42 -13.70 40.55
CA PRO A 662 -87.16 -13.00 41.81
C PRO A 662 -88.28 -13.27 42.82
N VAL A 663 -87.92 -13.56 44.08
CA VAL A 663 -88.88 -13.64 45.19
C VAL A 663 -88.89 -12.30 45.92
N THR A 664 -90.06 -11.66 46.01
CA THR A 664 -90.26 -10.43 46.77
C THR A 664 -90.64 -10.76 48.20
N ASN A 665 -89.65 -10.85 49.10
CA ASN A 665 -89.87 -10.71 50.54
C ASN A 665 -88.69 -10.00 51.19
N ASN A 666 -88.95 -8.83 51.79
CA ASN A 666 -87.96 -7.99 52.43
C ASN A 666 -87.63 -8.53 53.84
N GLY A 667 -86.72 -9.49 53.92
CA GLY A 667 -85.94 -9.78 55.13
C GLY A 667 -84.69 -8.87 55.21
N PRO A 668 -84.00 -8.79 56.37
CA PRO A 668 -83.00 -7.75 56.64
C PRO A 668 -81.69 -7.83 55.82
N TRP A 669 -81.63 -8.67 54.77
CA TRP A 669 -80.41 -8.95 54.00
C TRP A 669 -80.57 -8.94 52.47
N GLY A 670 -81.64 -8.34 51.91
CA GLY A 670 -81.75 -8.11 50.45
C GLY A 670 -82.30 -9.30 49.64
N LYS A 671 -82.53 -9.10 48.33
CA LYS A 671 -83.28 -9.99 47.42
C LYS A 671 -82.68 -11.41 47.35
N GLU A 672 -83.36 -12.40 47.91
CA GLU A 672 -83.06 -13.82 47.67
C GLU A 672 -83.62 -14.26 46.31
N TRP A 673 -82.81 -14.98 45.53
CA TRP A 673 -83.21 -15.62 44.28
C TRP A 673 -83.31 -17.13 44.51
N ILE A 674 -84.50 -17.70 44.30
CA ILE A 674 -84.69 -19.16 44.36
C ILE A 674 -84.67 -19.71 42.94
N LEU A 675 -83.75 -20.65 42.68
CA LEU A 675 -83.75 -21.48 41.48
C LEU A 675 -84.84 -22.54 41.61
N VAL A 676 -85.93 -22.39 40.86
CA VAL A 676 -86.98 -23.41 40.75
C VAL A 676 -86.83 -24.13 39.42
N GLY A 677 -86.25 -25.33 39.44
CA GLY A 677 -86.21 -26.20 38.26
C GLY A 677 -87.50 -27.02 38.18
N THR A 678 -88.31 -26.80 37.15
CA THR A 678 -89.43 -27.69 36.81
C THR A 678 -89.06 -28.56 35.62
N CYS A 679 -89.11 -29.87 35.80
CA CYS A 679 -88.96 -30.82 34.71
C CYS A 679 -90.25 -30.82 33.87
N GLN A 680 -90.20 -30.30 32.63
CA GLN A 680 -91.21 -30.58 31.62
C GLN A 680 -90.69 -31.69 30.72
N ALA A 681 -91.27 -32.88 30.82
CA ALA A 681 -91.29 -33.81 29.68
C ALA A 681 -92.08 -33.14 28.54
N PRO A 682 -91.75 -33.41 27.25
CA PRO A 682 -92.30 -32.67 26.11
C PRO A 682 -93.83 -32.59 26.08
#